data_AF-A0A9W6BMI0-F1
#
_entry.id   AF-A0A9W6BMI0-F1
#
_cell.length_a   1.000
_cell.length_b   1.000
_cell.length_c   1.000
_cell.angle_alpha   90.00
_cell.angle_beta   90.00
_cell.angle_gamma   90.00
#
_symmetry.space_group_name_H-M   'P 1'
#
loop_
_entity.id
_entity.type
_entity.pdbx_description
1 polymer ?
#
loop_
_entity_poly.entity_id
_entity_poly.type
_entity_poly.pdbx_seq_one_letter_code
_entity_poly.pdbx_strand_id
1 'polypeptide(L)'
;MHHGVPFPPWGDFNLSDLKERIHDNAAAAKAAATSHARLSTAIGTAAAAVDASAEVPVFTYPPTAYKCLESRQALLGKVMYVVGAEQPGSPTDPAVLFTMRCLNEREFVVRVRSTTAFVPLTLFDGEPRGAYPNSKATTHASDMTPEKIMTDVERFLLPGLFVMVEGVAFETGRMDATTIYNLYDFSGNKATEEQHLVFEEPDWWRDQITELSDAWLRGMFKTADEVDWSLYRTNLGITFGPVEGLADQEVATLSRLIYGLASAYHLTGNMRFLDAAASGVEYQRKNFKLQDVDGKNTLWTAARNGRRFQLTSTAGDDRGTIPLYEQIYALAGLAQYYRITLDPEVLAEIKGTVRAFKTYYYDESEHKGFFSHIDFATKSPFAESLNATNNLGKKNWNSIGDHIPAYLINTIIALENGADPEFRSECVDILRECTRLIVDKFVINGLQHAESGGSMSLVPERFYADWRFDTTHNWQQNRGIVGHNLKIVWNLHRVANFLAAGIDPELARDAANAADALLQRLLQEGGVDGFRGGCFDALERRPGCGSLTFCWLNTKDFWQQEQAILALLMSYGATRRPEYLDHARAAQAFYNTFFLNKDQESVYFRTDADGSSITDGVYGQQASHAKSGYHTHENAFLTFLYNNAFVSRAEFCLYFCPSDKTSETRLSVLPDFLAPDAIKVNHVEAVNFPHVAASPILSGRGDSALLLELPPKVRGSPIQVRYKAGADAPKLAPEPLKRVPVPVPIQPAAASTSSGGDGVMPTFQKKIGILVETHYVADEIRYWGEILNSRGYKVEYLSNLKQWGISQNTFYDNDYRTPLVVSNDFQQYINNPQLLHDQGFKGFLLCAGYAMDRLRFDPCRKRGQPNNSVAVQFLKAIDADPGFVIGGSCHSMWLYCACPDLIKGREVTCASNIVEDVENAGGKVMYVLDGPGGLAVAHVDCSEAGAGRATLVTGTGLAHVGSAFMSLFMKKLKEMEDSGQK
;
A
#
# COMPACT_ATOMS: atom_id res chain seq x y z
N MET A 1 20.46 -16.35 10.38
CA MET A 1 20.19 -17.45 11.32
C MET A 1 19.37 -18.49 10.58
N HIS A 2 20.04 -19.42 9.92
CA HIS A 2 19.45 -20.61 9.33
C HIS A 2 20.20 -21.82 9.90
N HIS A 3 19.53 -22.98 9.88
CA HIS A 3 19.96 -24.31 10.31
C HIS A 3 19.42 -24.79 11.67
N GLY A 4 18.21 -25.35 11.61
CA GLY A 4 17.86 -26.52 12.41
C GLY A 4 18.25 -27.77 11.62
N VAL A 5 19.49 -28.23 11.77
CA VAL A 5 19.88 -29.61 11.45
C VAL A 5 19.78 -30.39 12.77
N PRO A 6 19.07 -31.53 12.84
CA PRO A 6 18.98 -32.28 14.08
C PRO A 6 20.34 -32.93 14.41
N PHE A 7 20.91 -32.60 15.56
CA PHE A 7 21.98 -33.39 16.18
C PHE A 7 21.39 -34.72 16.70
N PRO A 8 22.01 -35.89 16.42
CA PRO A 8 21.62 -37.13 17.05
C PRO A 8 22.04 -37.17 18.54
N PRO A 9 21.41 -38.01 19.37
CA PRO A 9 21.62 -38.03 20.81
C PRO A 9 23.04 -38.49 21.17
N TRP A 10 23.62 -37.82 22.17
CA TRP A 10 24.94 -38.13 22.72
C TRP A 10 24.95 -39.52 23.36
N GLY A 11 25.64 -40.46 22.71
CA GLY A 11 26.00 -41.77 23.27
C GLY A 11 27.36 -42.21 22.72
N ASP A 12 28.33 -42.33 23.62
CA ASP A 12 29.66 -42.96 23.51
C ASP A 12 30.53 -42.66 22.27
N PHE A 13 31.36 -41.62 22.40
CA PHE A 13 32.42 -41.27 21.44
C PHE A 13 33.60 -42.26 21.53
N ASN A 14 33.81 -43.08 20.50
CA ASN A 14 35.02 -43.87 20.31
C ASN A 14 36.07 -43.06 19.51
N LEU A 15 37.25 -42.87 20.08
CA LEU A 15 38.35 -42.05 19.51
C LEU A 15 38.93 -42.59 18.19
N SER A 16 38.55 -43.80 17.78
CA SER A 16 39.00 -44.43 16.53
C SER A 16 38.28 -43.91 15.29
N ASP A 17 36.97 -43.62 15.38
CA ASP A 17 36.16 -43.10 14.25
C ASP A 17 36.57 -41.69 13.81
N LEU A 18 37.12 -40.87 14.72
CA LEU A 18 37.57 -39.52 14.41
C LEU A 18 38.85 -39.53 13.55
N LYS A 19 39.71 -40.56 13.69
CA LYS A 19 40.95 -40.68 12.92
C LYS A 19 40.71 -41.14 11.48
N GLU A 20 39.73 -42.02 11.26
CA GLU A 20 39.31 -42.43 9.92
C GLU A 20 38.66 -41.27 9.14
N ARG A 21 37.75 -40.50 9.78
CA ARG A 21 37.08 -39.36 9.14
C ARG A 21 38.00 -38.19 8.78
N ILE A 22 39.08 -37.98 9.54
CA ILE A 22 40.10 -36.98 9.18
C ILE A 22 40.92 -37.46 7.97
N HIS A 23 41.16 -38.77 7.85
CA HIS A 23 41.93 -39.32 6.75
C HIS A 23 41.16 -39.28 5.42
N ASP A 24 39.84 -39.50 5.45
CA ASP A 24 38.96 -39.45 4.27
C ASP A 24 38.74 -38.01 3.76
N ASN A 25 38.63 -37.03 4.66
CA ASN A 25 38.53 -35.62 4.28
C ASN A 25 39.83 -35.07 3.66
N ALA A 26 41.00 -35.57 4.09
CA ALA A 26 42.27 -35.24 3.45
C ALA A 26 42.42 -35.84 2.05
N ALA A 27 41.87 -37.04 1.81
CA ALA A 27 41.84 -37.68 0.49
C ALA A 27 40.89 -36.94 -0.47
N ALA A 28 39.71 -36.52 0.01
CA ALA A 28 38.75 -35.74 -0.77
C ALA A 28 39.29 -34.35 -1.16
N ALA A 29 39.98 -33.67 -0.25
CA ALA A 29 40.64 -32.38 -0.52
C ALA A 29 41.77 -32.53 -1.56
N LYS A 30 42.51 -33.64 -1.54
CA LYS A 30 43.58 -33.93 -2.52
C LYS A 30 43.02 -34.26 -3.91
N ALA A 31 41.86 -34.91 -3.99
CA ALA A 31 41.17 -35.18 -5.25
C ALA A 31 40.59 -33.90 -5.90
N ALA A 32 40.06 -32.98 -5.09
CA ALA A 32 39.58 -31.67 -5.55
C ALA A 32 40.72 -30.78 -6.09
N ALA A 33 41.87 -30.75 -5.42
CA ALA A 33 43.05 -30.01 -5.88
C ALA A 33 43.63 -30.56 -7.19
N THR A 34 43.60 -31.88 -7.39
CA THR A 34 44.08 -32.54 -8.62
C THR A 34 43.15 -32.27 -9.81
N SER A 35 41.85 -32.10 -9.55
CA SER A 35 40.84 -31.75 -10.57
C SER A 35 40.98 -30.30 -11.04
N HIS A 36 41.30 -29.38 -10.11
CA HIS A 36 41.53 -27.97 -10.42
C HIS A 36 42.83 -27.74 -11.24
N ALA A 37 43.87 -28.53 -10.97
CA ALA A 37 45.12 -28.51 -11.74
C ALA A 37 44.95 -29.05 -13.18
N ARG A 38 44.10 -30.07 -13.37
CA ARG A 38 43.77 -30.61 -14.71
C ARG A 38 42.95 -29.61 -15.54
N LEU A 39 42.01 -28.88 -14.93
CA LEU A 39 41.26 -27.81 -15.61
C LEU A 39 42.17 -26.63 -16.01
N SER A 40 43.10 -26.23 -15.13
CA SER A 40 44.06 -25.17 -15.45
C SER A 40 45.03 -25.56 -16.58
N THR A 41 45.42 -26.83 -16.66
CA THR A 41 46.31 -27.33 -17.72
C THR A 41 45.57 -27.48 -19.06
N ALA A 42 44.29 -27.86 -19.05
CA ALA A 42 43.44 -27.93 -20.25
C ALA A 42 43.13 -26.54 -20.83
N ILE A 43 42.93 -25.54 -19.98
CA ILE A 43 42.77 -24.14 -20.40
C ILE A 43 44.09 -23.58 -20.94
N GLY A 44 45.23 -23.95 -20.35
CA GLY A 44 46.56 -23.55 -20.81
C GLY A 44 46.99 -24.19 -22.13
N THR A 45 46.54 -25.41 -22.46
CA THR A 45 46.87 -26.09 -23.73
C THR A 45 45.95 -25.69 -24.89
N ALA A 46 44.73 -25.20 -24.62
CA ALA A 46 43.88 -24.61 -25.65
C ALA A 46 44.38 -23.24 -26.14
N ALA A 47 45.17 -22.53 -25.33
CA ALA A 47 45.69 -21.20 -25.66
C ALA A 47 46.94 -21.19 -26.57
N ALA A 48 47.53 -22.37 -26.88
CA ALA A 48 48.79 -22.47 -27.62
C ALA A 48 48.64 -23.03 -29.06
N ALA A 49 47.42 -23.21 -29.56
CA ALA A 49 47.16 -23.82 -30.87
C ALA A 49 46.17 -23.01 -31.71
N VAL A 50 46.46 -21.72 -31.95
CA VAL A 50 45.87 -20.98 -33.09
C VAL A 50 46.98 -20.19 -33.76
N ASP A 51 47.56 -20.82 -34.78
CA ASP A 51 48.46 -20.19 -35.74
C ASP A 51 47.64 -19.32 -36.71
N ALA A 52 48.26 -18.23 -37.15
CA ALA A 52 47.63 -17.12 -37.85
C ALA A 52 47.39 -17.43 -39.33
N SER A 53 46.14 -17.48 -39.78
CA SER A 53 45.69 -17.06 -41.13
C SER A 53 44.25 -17.52 -41.44
N ALA A 54 43.25 -16.81 -40.94
CA ALA A 54 41.93 -16.72 -41.56
C ALA A 54 41.16 -15.54 -40.96
N GLU A 55 40.73 -14.60 -41.80
CA GLU A 55 39.90 -13.46 -41.40
C GLU A 55 38.56 -13.94 -40.83
N VAL A 56 38.37 -13.79 -39.53
CA VAL A 56 37.06 -13.84 -38.88
C VAL A 56 36.57 -12.40 -38.74
N PRO A 57 35.36 -12.04 -39.21
CA PRO A 57 34.85 -10.70 -39.05
C PRO A 57 34.67 -10.40 -37.56
N VAL A 58 35.54 -9.55 -37.02
CA VAL A 58 35.42 -9.01 -35.67
C VAL A 58 34.21 -8.08 -35.66
N PHE A 59 33.10 -8.53 -35.07
CA PHE A 59 32.06 -7.61 -34.62
C PHE A 59 32.64 -6.76 -33.50
N THR A 60 33.16 -5.59 -33.85
CA THR A 60 33.48 -4.53 -32.89
C THR A 60 32.16 -4.02 -32.31
N TYR A 61 31.83 -4.44 -31.09
CA TYR A 61 30.78 -3.77 -30.31
C TYR A 61 31.24 -2.34 -30.00
N PRO A 62 30.44 -1.30 -30.30
CA PRO A 62 30.78 0.07 -29.92
C PRO A 62 30.86 0.18 -28.37
N PRO A 63 31.76 1.02 -27.83
CA PRO A 63 32.01 1.17 -26.39
C PRO A 63 30.92 1.99 -25.68
N THR A 64 29.66 1.62 -25.90
CA THR A 64 28.49 2.02 -25.11
C THR A 64 27.74 0.76 -24.71
N ALA A 65 28.41 -0.16 -24.01
CA ALA A 65 27.72 -1.23 -23.32
C ALA A 65 26.93 -0.57 -22.18
N TYR A 66 25.61 -0.47 -22.35
CA TYR A 66 24.67 -0.10 -21.30
C TYR A 66 25.07 -0.84 -20.02
N LYS A 67 25.30 -0.11 -18.93
CA LYS A 67 25.32 -0.72 -17.60
C LYS A 67 23.87 -1.14 -17.29
N CYS A 68 23.46 -2.28 -17.84
CA CYS A 68 22.15 -2.86 -17.65
C CYS A 68 22.16 -3.64 -16.33
N LEU A 69 21.45 -3.16 -15.32
CA LEU A 69 20.83 -4.03 -14.32
C LEU A 69 19.48 -4.48 -14.89
N GLU A 70 19.51 -5.36 -15.89
CA GLU A 70 18.29 -6.03 -16.39
C GLU A 70 17.75 -6.91 -15.27
N SER A 71 16.64 -6.49 -14.67
CA SER A 71 15.95 -7.27 -13.65
C SER A 71 14.50 -7.45 -14.10
N ARG A 72 13.98 -8.67 -13.94
CA ARG A 72 12.54 -8.91 -14.01
C ARG A 72 11.88 -8.00 -12.96
N GLN A 73 10.87 -7.23 -13.37
CA GLN A 73 10.06 -6.42 -12.47
C GLN A 73 8.58 -6.61 -12.78
N ALA A 74 7.76 -6.57 -11.73
CA ALA A 74 6.33 -6.36 -11.82
C ALA A 74 6.02 -4.94 -11.34
N LEU A 75 5.37 -4.13 -12.18
CA LEU A 75 5.02 -2.74 -11.87
C LEU A 75 3.52 -2.54 -12.03
N LEU A 76 2.92 -1.76 -11.13
CA LEU A 76 1.52 -1.37 -11.19
C LEU A 76 1.40 0.15 -11.21
N GLY A 77 0.56 0.66 -12.10
CA GLY A 77 0.36 2.08 -12.26
C GLY A 77 -0.82 2.41 -13.15
N LYS A 78 -1.11 3.70 -13.32
CA LYS A 78 -2.14 4.17 -14.24
C LYS A 78 -1.56 4.39 -15.63
N VAL A 79 -2.28 3.96 -16.67
CA VAL A 79 -1.94 4.30 -18.06
C VAL A 79 -2.11 5.80 -18.24
N MET A 80 -1.09 6.47 -18.74
CA MET A 80 -1.11 7.92 -18.96
C MET A 80 -1.52 8.25 -20.41
N TYR A 81 -0.89 7.58 -21.36
CA TYR A 81 -1.20 7.69 -22.79
C TYR A 81 -0.59 6.51 -23.55
N VAL A 82 -1.16 6.20 -24.71
CA VAL A 82 -0.71 5.16 -25.63
C VAL A 82 -0.27 5.83 -26.94
N VAL A 83 0.90 5.45 -27.45
CA VAL A 83 1.45 5.94 -28.72
C VAL A 83 1.40 4.80 -29.74
N GLY A 84 0.64 5.02 -30.83
CA GLY A 84 0.50 4.06 -31.93
C GLY A 84 1.80 3.87 -32.72
N ALA A 85 1.93 2.70 -33.35
CA ALA A 85 3.13 2.28 -34.09
C ALA A 85 3.52 3.26 -35.22
N GLU A 86 4.83 3.51 -35.37
CA GLU A 86 5.40 4.12 -36.58
C GLU A 86 5.01 3.30 -37.83
N GLN A 87 4.86 3.99 -38.96
CA GLN A 87 4.54 3.40 -40.27
C GLN A 87 5.38 2.14 -40.59
N PRO A 88 4.79 1.13 -41.30
CA PRO A 88 5.44 -0.14 -41.60
C PRO A 88 6.58 0.04 -42.61
N GLY A 89 7.78 0.35 -42.11
CA GLY A 89 9.02 0.45 -42.88
C GLY A 89 10.16 -0.47 -42.39
N SER A 90 9.97 -1.16 -41.26
CA SER A 90 10.95 -2.12 -40.70
C SER A 90 10.28 -3.48 -40.51
N PRO A 91 10.81 -4.59 -41.07
CA PRO A 91 10.18 -5.92 -41.03
C PRO A 91 10.17 -6.62 -39.66
N THR A 92 10.49 -5.95 -38.56
CA THR A 92 10.66 -6.61 -37.25
C THR A 92 9.94 -5.85 -36.14
N ASP A 93 8.77 -6.38 -35.75
CA ASP A 93 8.02 -6.13 -34.51
C ASP A 93 7.37 -4.73 -34.36
N PRO A 94 6.07 -4.56 -34.71
CA PRO A 94 5.35 -3.33 -34.44
C PRO A 94 5.22 -3.15 -32.92
N ALA A 95 6.05 -2.26 -32.36
CA ALA A 95 6.09 -2.01 -30.94
C ALA A 95 5.14 -0.87 -30.57
N VAL A 96 3.97 -1.21 -30.02
CA VAL A 96 3.12 -0.22 -29.35
C VAL A 96 3.83 0.23 -28.07
N LEU A 97 3.86 1.54 -27.84
CA LEU A 97 4.40 2.12 -26.61
C LEU A 97 3.26 2.71 -25.79
N PHE A 98 3.30 2.55 -24.48
CA PHE A 98 2.46 3.32 -23.57
C PHE A 98 3.26 3.77 -22.37
N THR A 99 2.87 4.90 -21.80
CA THR A 99 3.46 5.38 -20.55
C THR A 99 2.54 5.02 -19.40
N MET A 100 3.09 4.42 -18.35
CA MET A 100 2.38 4.21 -17.09
C MET A 100 3.03 5.02 -15.96
N ARG A 101 2.23 5.43 -14.98
CA ARG A 101 2.69 6.10 -13.77
C ARG A 101 2.34 5.26 -12.55
N CYS A 102 3.36 4.83 -11.81
CA CYS A 102 3.19 4.12 -10.54
C CYS A 102 2.66 5.08 -9.45
N LEU A 103 2.17 4.54 -8.33
CA LEU A 103 1.57 5.33 -7.26
C LEU A 103 2.55 6.21 -6.47
N ASN A 104 3.86 6.01 -6.66
CA ASN A 104 4.88 6.92 -6.15
C ASN A 104 5.32 7.98 -7.19
N GLU A 105 4.48 8.22 -8.19
CA GLU A 105 4.68 9.17 -9.28
C GLU A 105 5.83 8.84 -10.25
N ARG A 106 6.52 7.70 -10.12
CA ARG A 106 7.53 7.29 -11.11
C ARG A 106 6.85 6.81 -12.39
N GLU A 107 7.29 7.36 -13.52
CA GLU A 107 6.81 6.97 -14.84
C GLU A 107 7.73 5.94 -15.51
N PHE A 108 7.10 5.04 -16.28
CA PHE A 108 7.78 4.05 -17.10
C PHE A 108 7.19 4.08 -18.51
N VAL A 109 8.07 4.09 -19.51
CA VAL A 109 7.71 3.87 -20.92
C VAL A 109 7.74 2.38 -21.19
N VAL A 110 6.56 1.79 -21.37
CA VAL A 110 6.37 0.36 -21.54
C VAL A 110 6.22 0.03 -23.03
N ARG A 111 7.02 -0.94 -23.48
CA ARG A 111 6.98 -1.47 -24.84
C ARG A 111 6.20 -2.79 -24.88
N VAL A 112 5.11 -2.78 -25.64
CA VAL A 112 4.35 -3.98 -26.01
C VAL A 112 5.00 -4.58 -27.26
N ARG A 113 5.31 -5.88 -27.20
CA ARG A 113 5.93 -6.64 -28.29
C ARG A 113 4.96 -7.67 -28.81
N SER A 114 5.27 -8.26 -29.97
CA SER A 114 4.53 -9.42 -30.48
C SER A 114 4.46 -10.61 -29.51
N THR A 115 5.41 -10.70 -28.57
CA THR A 115 5.46 -11.74 -27.54
C THR A 115 4.82 -11.35 -26.21
N THR A 116 4.27 -10.15 -26.07
CA THR A 116 3.63 -9.71 -24.81
C THR A 116 2.28 -10.41 -24.65
N ALA A 117 2.08 -11.12 -23.54
CA ALA A 117 0.81 -11.77 -23.24
C ALA A 117 -0.13 -10.82 -22.49
N PHE A 118 -1.41 -10.79 -22.88
CA PHE A 118 -2.48 -10.18 -22.10
C PHE A 118 -3.20 -11.27 -21.31
N VAL A 119 -3.18 -11.17 -19.97
CA VAL A 119 -3.65 -12.24 -19.08
C VAL A 119 -4.79 -11.70 -18.22
N PRO A 120 -6.04 -12.17 -18.38
CA PRO A 120 -7.13 -11.84 -17.47
C PRO A 120 -6.88 -12.45 -16.08
N LEU A 121 -7.37 -11.78 -15.04
CA LEU A 121 -7.43 -12.38 -13.72
C LEU A 121 -8.45 -13.53 -13.70
N THR A 122 -8.14 -14.55 -12.92
CA THR A 122 -9.01 -15.72 -12.67
C THR A 122 -9.03 -15.98 -11.17
N LEU A 123 -10.09 -16.64 -10.69
CA LEU A 123 -10.12 -17.26 -9.37
C LEU A 123 -9.46 -18.66 -9.45
N PHE A 124 -9.76 -19.56 -8.50
CA PHE A 124 -9.19 -20.91 -8.49
C PHE A 124 -9.83 -21.82 -9.54
N ASP A 125 -11.05 -21.50 -10.00
CA ASP A 125 -11.72 -22.16 -11.13
C ASP A 125 -10.95 -22.04 -12.47
N GLY A 126 -9.99 -21.11 -12.58
CA GLY A 126 -9.23 -20.85 -13.79
C GLY A 126 -10.05 -20.15 -14.90
N GLU A 127 -11.32 -19.85 -14.63
CA GLU A 127 -12.21 -19.22 -15.60
C GLU A 127 -11.94 -17.72 -15.65
N PRO A 128 -11.56 -17.16 -16.81
CA PRO A 128 -11.15 -15.78 -16.93
C PRO A 128 -12.34 -14.84 -16.70
N ARG A 129 -12.21 -13.96 -15.71
CA ARG A 129 -13.18 -12.88 -15.49
C ARG A 129 -12.78 -11.70 -16.37
N GLY A 130 -13.72 -11.17 -17.15
CA GLY A 130 -13.43 -10.13 -18.14
C GLY A 130 -12.91 -10.61 -19.51
N ALA A 131 -12.91 -11.92 -19.78
CA ALA A 131 -12.63 -12.45 -21.11
C ALA A 131 -13.81 -12.26 -22.09
N TYR A 132 -13.51 -12.22 -23.39
CA TYR A 132 -14.53 -12.12 -24.43
C TYR A 132 -15.27 -13.46 -24.61
N PRO A 133 -16.57 -13.46 -24.98
CA PRO A 133 -17.19 -14.66 -25.51
C PRO A 133 -16.40 -15.11 -26.76
N ASN A 134 -15.66 -16.22 -26.65
CA ASN A 134 -14.81 -16.85 -27.68
C ASN A 134 -13.30 -16.52 -27.69
N SER A 135 -12.72 -15.83 -26.70
CA SER A 135 -11.25 -15.85 -26.52
C SER A 135 -10.86 -17.00 -25.59
N LYS A 136 -9.97 -17.92 -26.01
CA LYS A 136 -9.39 -18.92 -25.10
C LYS A 136 -8.76 -18.21 -23.90
N ALA A 137 -8.86 -18.81 -22.70
CA ALA A 137 -8.48 -18.24 -21.40
C ALA A 137 -7.03 -17.71 -21.29
N THR A 138 -6.17 -18.10 -22.22
CA THR A 138 -4.79 -17.63 -22.36
C THR A 138 -4.47 -17.49 -23.84
N THR A 139 -4.08 -16.30 -24.27
CA THR A 139 -3.46 -16.11 -25.58
C THR A 139 -1.96 -16.29 -25.41
N HIS A 140 -1.47 -17.49 -25.73
CA HIS A 140 -0.03 -17.76 -25.76
C HIS A 140 0.66 -16.83 -26.76
N ALA A 141 1.93 -16.51 -26.53
CA ALA A 141 2.73 -15.68 -27.44
C ALA A 141 2.78 -16.21 -28.89
N SER A 142 2.50 -17.51 -29.10
CA SER A 142 2.37 -18.13 -30.41
C SER A 142 1.11 -17.75 -31.19
N ASP A 143 0.09 -17.19 -30.53
CA ASP A 143 -1.24 -16.91 -31.08
C ASP A 143 -1.50 -15.40 -31.26
N MET A 144 -0.43 -14.59 -31.22
CA MET A 144 -0.48 -13.13 -31.29
C MET A 144 -0.14 -12.65 -32.70
N THR A 145 -1.13 -12.13 -33.43
CA THR A 145 -0.91 -11.37 -34.68
C THR A 145 -0.86 -9.86 -34.36
N PRO A 146 -0.20 -9.03 -35.20
CA PRO A 146 -0.22 -7.58 -35.05
C PRO A 146 -1.62 -6.98 -34.87
N GLU A 147 -2.64 -7.48 -35.59
CA GLU A 147 -4.02 -6.99 -35.50
C GLU A 147 -4.65 -7.29 -34.13
N LYS A 148 -4.35 -8.47 -33.57
CA LYS A 148 -4.84 -8.86 -32.25
C LYS A 148 -4.18 -8.05 -31.14
N ILE A 149 -2.88 -7.79 -31.24
CA ILE A 149 -2.15 -6.92 -30.30
C ILE A 149 -2.75 -5.52 -30.30
N MET A 150 -3.03 -4.95 -31.48
CA MET A 150 -3.70 -3.65 -31.57
C MET A 150 -5.10 -3.68 -30.94
N THR A 151 -5.86 -4.75 -31.17
CA THR A 151 -7.19 -4.93 -30.55
C THR A 151 -7.10 -4.98 -29.01
N ASP A 152 -6.14 -5.73 -28.48
CA ASP A 152 -5.92 -5.85 -27.03
C ASP A 152 -5.41 -4.53 -26.43
N VAL A 153 -4.52 -3.81 -27.12
CA VAL A 153 -4.05 -2.47 -26.73
C VAL A 153 -5.21 -1.48 -26.66
N GLU A 154 -6.00 -1.37 -27.73
CA GLU A 154 -7.14 -0.44 -27.81
C GLU A 154 -8.18 -0.70 -26.72
N ARG A 155 -8.26 -1.93 -26.23
CA ARG A 155 -9.23 -2.35 -25.22
C ARG A 155 -8.72 -2.23 -23.79
N PHE A 156 -7.53 -2.75 -23.52
CA PHE A 156 -7.01 -2.91 -22.15
C PHE A 156 -6.15 -1.73 -21.69
N LEU A 157 -5.59 -0.93 -22.60
CA LEU A 157 -4.69 0.17 -22.28
C LEU A 157 -5.38 1.53 -22.47
N LEU A 158 -6.40 1.81 -21.68
CA LEU A 158 -7.05 3.12 -21.69
C LEU A 158 -6.43 4.08 -20.67
N PRO A 159 -6.20 5.35 -21.04
CA PRO A 159 -5.73 6.37 -20.11
C PRO A 159 -6.58 6.46 -18.83
N GLY A 160 -5.91 6.56 -17.69
CA GLY A 160 -6.52 6.62 -16.35
C GLY A 160 -6.73 5.27 -15.68
N LEU A 161 -6.71 4.16 -16.42
CA LEU A 161 -6.88 2.82 -15.84
C LEU A 161 -5.62 2.27 -15.22
N PHE A 162 -5.79 1.43 -14.19
CA PHE A 162 -4.71 0.65 -13.62
C PHE A 162 -4.26 -0.46 -14.58
N VAL A 163 -2.95 -0.66 -14.67
CA VAL A 163 -2.34 -1.77 -15.37
C VAL A 163 -1.24 -2.37 -14.51
N MET A 164 -1.18 -3.70 -14.48
CA MET A 164 -0.05 -4.44 -13.90
C MET A 164 0.76 -5.02 -15.05
N VAL A 165 2.04 -4.67 -15.10
CA VAL A 165 2.97 -5.08 -16.15
C VAL A 165 4.10 -5.87 -15.51
N GLU A 166 4.35 -7.06 -16.05
CA GLU A 166 5.55 -7.84 -15.77
C GLU A 166 6.47 -7.75 -16.99
N GLY A 167 7.78 -7.61 -16.75
CA GLY A 167 8.75 -7.49 -17.84
C GLY A 167 10.14 -7.14 -17.36
N VAL A 168 10.99 -6.70 -18.28
CA VAL A 168 12.37 -6.28 -17.99
C VAL A 168 12.42 -4.76 -17.92
N ALA A 169 12.70 -4.22 -16.74
CA ALA A 169 12.85 -2.78 -16.52
C ALA A 169 14.31 -2.36 -16.69
N PHE A 170 14.51 -1.19 -17.30
CA PHE A 170 15.82 -0.57 -17.55
C PHE A 170 15.97 0.70 -16.70
N GLU A 171 17.20 1.03 -16.29
CA GLU A 171 17.49 2.25 -15.50
C GLU A 171 17.02 3.55 -16.19
N THR A 172 16.89 3.52 -17.52
CA THR A 172 16.40 4.63 -18.34
C THR A 172 14.91 4.93 -18.16
N GLY A 173 14.18 4.17 -17.34
CA GLY A 173 12.72 4.28 -17.19
C GLY A 173 11.95 3.62 -18.34
N ARG A 174 12.62 2.80 -19.16
CA ARG A 174 11.97 1.95 -20.16
C ARG A 174 11.66 0.59 -19.56
N MET A 175 10.59 -0.05 -20.00
CA MET A 175 10.26 -1.44 -19.67
C MET A 175 9.83 -2.21 -20.91
N ASP A 176 10.38 -3.40 -21.12
CA ASP A 176 9.91 -4.31 -22.17
C ASP A 176 8.94 -5.33 -21.55
N ALA A 177 7.66 -5.21 -21.88
CA ALA A 177 6.61 -6.04 -21.28
C ALA A 177 6.71 -7.50 -21.75
N THR A 178 6.57 -8.43 -20.82
CA THR A 178 6.33 -9.85 -21.08
C THR A 178 4.87 -10.21 -20.85
N THR A 179 4.28 -9.66 -19.79
CA THR A 179 2.89 -9.92 -19.38
C THR A 179 2.22 -8.60 -19.02
N ILE A 180 0.99 -8.40 -19.49
CA ILE A 180 0.09 -7.33 -19.04
C ILE A 180 -1.14 -8.01 -18.44
N TYR A 181 -1.38 -7.81 -17.15
CA TYR A 181 -2.54 -8.39 -16.50
C TYR A 181 -3.75 -7.47 -16.69
N ASN A 182 -4.84 -8.04 -17.20
CA ASN A 182 -6.11 -7.36 -17.29
C ASN A 182 -6.84 -7.42 -15.93
N LEU A 183 -7.03 -6.25 -15.32
CA LEU A 183 -7.65 -6.07 -14.01
C LEU A 183 -9.16 -5.78 -14.09
N TYR A 184 -9.72 -5.56 -15.27
CA TYR A 184 -11.09 -5.07 -15.47
C TYR A 184 -11.99 -6.08 -16.19
N ASP A 185 -13.28 -6.02 -15.88
CA ASP A 185 -14.30 -6.77 -16.63
C ASP A 185 -14.69 -6.03 -17.91
N PHE A 186 -14.48 -6.68 -19.06
CA PHE A 186 -14.86 -6.17 -20.38
C PHE A 186 -15.92 -7.05 -21.08
N SER A 187 -16.56 -7.98 -20.37
CA SER A 187 -17.50 -8.95 -20.95
C SER A 187 -18.86 -8.36 -21.38
N GLY A 188 -19.17 -7.12 -20.95
CA GLY A 188 -20.41 -6.42 -21.29
C GLY A 188 -20.39 -5.66 -22.62
N ASN A 189 -21.52 -5.68 -23.35
CA ASN A 189 -21.81 -4.83 -24.53
C ASN A 189 -21.95 -3.33 -24.21
N LYS A 190 -21.59 -2.91 -22.99
CA LYS A 190 -21.58 -1.51 -22.57
C LYS A 190 -20.16 -1.00 -22.63
N ALA A 191 -19.78 -0.43 -23.77
CA ALA A 191 -18.82 0.66 -23.77
C ALA A 191 -19.49 1.86 -23.08
N THR A 192 -19.55 1.85 -21.76
CA THR A 192 -19.90 3.02 -20.95
C THR A 192 -18.68 3.43 -20.14
N GLU A 193 -18.62 4.70 -19.80
CA GLU A 193 -17.50 5.43 -19.16
C GLU A 193 -17.00 4.89 -17.79
N GLU A 194 -17.50 3.74 -17.32
CA GLU A 194 -17.09 3.12 -16.06
C GLU A 194 -16.62 1.68 -16.31
N GLN A 195 -15.30 1.49 -16.35
CA GLN A 195 -14.67 0.17 -16.33
C GLN A 195 -14.52 -0.28 -14.88
N HIS A 196 -15.06 -1.45 -14.54
CA HIS A 196 -15.02 -1.99 -13.17
C HIS A 196 -13.87 -2.98 -13.00
N LEU A 197 -13.13 -2.85 -11.89
CA LEU A 197 -12.09 -3.81 -11.52
C LEU A 197 -12.76 -5.12 -11.10
N VAL A 198 -12.28 -6.26 -11.60
CA VAL A 198 -12.93 -7.57 -11.38
C VAL A 198 -13.05 -7.95 -9.90
N PHE A 199 -12.12 -7.47 -9.07
CA PHE A 199 -12.10 -7.71 -7.63
C PHE A 199 -12.93 -6.71 -6.82
N GLU A 200 -13.54 -5.72 -7.46
CA GLU A 200 -14.56 -4.85 -6.85
C GLU A 200 -15.98 -5.38 -7.08
N GLU A 201 -16.14 -6.38 -7.95
CA GLU A 201 -17.40 -7.09 -8.16
C GLU A 201 -17.81 -7.87 -6.90
N PRO A 202 -19.09 -7.84 -6.50
CA PRO A 202 -19.55 -8.50 -5.27
C PRO A 202 -19.19 -9.99 -5.21
N ASP A 203 -19.26 -10.69 -6.33
CA ASP A 203 -19.10 -12.14 -6.35
C ASP A 203 -17.63 -12.57 -6.18
N TRP A 204 -16.65 -11.72 -6.52
CA TRP A 204 -15.22 -12.09 -6.53
C TRP A 204 -14.72 -12.64 -5.19
N TRP A 205 -14.95 -11.88 -4.10
CA TRP A 205 -14.47 -12.27 -2.77
C TRP A 205 -15.36 -13.32 -2.10
N ARG A 206 -16.66 -13.35 -2.44
CA ARG A 206 -17.59 -14.38 -1.97
C ARG A 206 -17.21 -15.75 -2.54
N ASP A 207 -16.90 -15.80 -3.83
CA ASP A 207 -16.51 -17.03 -4.50
C ASP A 207 -15.12 -17.48 -4.01
N GLN A 208 -14.19 -16.53 -3.83
CA GLN A 208 -12.87 -16.82 -3.25
C GLN A 208 -12.93 -17.44 -1.85
N ILE A 209 -13.75 -16.90 -0.92
CA ILE A 209 -13.87 -17.50 0.43
C ILE A 209 -14.52 -18.89 0.37
N THR A 210 -15.44 -19.11 -0.57
CA THR A 210 -16.13 -20.39 -0.77
C THR A 210 -15.14 -21.45 -1.21
N GLU A 211 -14.40 -21.17 -2.28
CA GLU A 211 -13.39 -22.08 -2.86
C GLU A 211 -12.26 -22.36 -1.86
N LEU A 212 -11.78 -21.35 -1.13
CA LEU A 212 -10.79 -21.54 -0.05
C LEU A 212 -11.34 -22.47 1.04
N SER A 213 -12.55 -22.21 1.54
CA SER A 213 -13.14 -23.02 2.61
C SER A 213 -13.29 -24.48 2.19
N ASP A 214 -13.77 -24.71 0.97
CA ASP A 214 -13.88 -26.04 0.39
C ASP A 214 -12.52 -26.75 0.27
N ALA A 215 -11.48 -26.04 -0.19
CA ALA A 215 -10.13 -26.59 -0.28
C ALA A 215 -9.56 -26.99 1.11
N TRP A 216 -9.76 -26.14 2.13
CA TRP A 216 -9.35 -26.44 3.50
C TRP A 216 -10.07 -27.67 4.06
N LEU A 217 -11.38 -27.81 3.84
CA LEU A 217 -12.14 -28.95 4.31
C LEU A 217 -11.72 -30.24 3.59
N ARG A 218 -11.61 -30.22 2.25
CA ARG A 218 -11.12 -31.37 1.46
C ARG A 218 -9.73 -31.81 1.91
N GLY A 219 -8.81 -30.86 2.01
CA GLY A 219 -7.40 -31.11 2.34
C GLY A 219 -7.20 -31.72 3.72
N MET A 220 -8.09 -31.43 4.68
CA MET A 220 -7.89 -31.81 6.08
C MET A 220 -8.78 -32.95 6.59
N PHE A 221 -10.00 -33.08 6.08
CA PHE A 221 -11.01 -34.01 6.62
C PHE A 221 -11.42 -35.12 5.65
N LYS A 222 -10.62 -35.35 4.59
CA LYS A 222 -10.83 -36.30 3.47
C LYS A 222 -11.86 -35.83 2.44
N THR A 223 -13.01 -35.29 2.88
CA THR A 223 -14.01 -34.69 2.00
C THR A 223 -14.49 -33.36 2.57
N ALA A 224 -15.17 -32.55 1.74
CA ALA A 224 -15.70 -31.27 2.17
C ALA A 224 -17.05 -31.36 2.91
N ASP A 225 -17.68 -32.55 2.90
CA ASP A 225 -19.00 -32.82 3.49
C ASP A 225 -18.91 -33.59 4.82
N GLU A 226 -17.84 -34.37 5.04
CA GLU A 226 -17.63 -35.15 6.26
C GLU A 226 -16.46 -34.59 7.07
N VAL A 227 -16.77 -33.85 8.14
CA VAL A 227 -15.76 -33.19 8.99
C VAL A 227 -15.48 -34.03 10.25
N ASP A 228 -14.25 -34.52 10.38
CA ASP A 228 -13.74 -35.18 11.59
C ASP A 228 -12.54 -34.42 12.18
N TRP A 229 -12.81 -33.59 13.19
CA TRP A 229 -11.80 -32.77 13.86
C TRP A 229 -10.69 -33.57 14.56
N SER A 230 -10.84 -34.89 14.77
CA SER A 230 -9.72 -35.73 15.23
C SER A 230 -8.61 -35.85 14.19
N LEU A 231 -8.93 -35.61 12.91
CA LEU A 231 -7.99 -35.58 11.80
C LEU A 231 -7.31 -34.22 11.60
N TYR A 232 -7.78 -33.16 12.29
CA TYR A 232 -7.18 -31.82 12.19
C TYR A 232 -5.66 -31.86 12.40
N ARG A 233 -4.93 -31.04 11.65
CA ARG A 233 -3.47 -30.87 11.78
C ARG A 233 -3.15 -29.38 11.70
N THR A 234 -2.27 -28.91 12.57
CA THR A 234 -1.72 -27.55 12.46
C THR A 234 -0.81 -27.41 11.24
N ASN A 235 -0.02 -28.44 10.93
CA ASN A 235 1.02 -28.37 9.91
C ASN A 235 0.64 -29.21 8.69
N LEU A 236 0.46 -28.55 7.55
CA LEU A 236 0.12 -29.15 6.27
C LEU A 236 1.10 -28.64 5.19
N GLY A 237 1.61 -29.55 4.36
CA GLY A 237 2.43 -29.21 3.20
C GLY A 237 1.63 -28.47 2.13
N ILE A 238 2.31 -28.02 1.06
CA ILE A 238 1.69 -27.21 0.00
C ILE A 238 0.47 -27.86 -0.67
N THR A 239 0.43 -29.20 -0.70
CA THR A 239 -0.67 -30.01 -1.27
C THR A 239 -1.68 -30.47 -0.21
N PHE A 240 -1.73 -29.80 0.94
CA PHE A 240 -2.50 -30.18 2.13
C PHE A 240 -2.14 -31.55 2.76
N GLY A 241 -1.05 -32.20 2.32
CA GLY A 241 -0.56 -33.42 2.96
C GLY A 241 0.00 -33.17 4.38
N PRO A 242 -0.03 -34.16 5.28
CA PRO A 242 0.55 -34.01 6.61
C PRO A 242 2.07 -33.81 6.52
N VAL A 243 2.62 -32.95 7.38
CA VAL A 243 4.07 -32.79 7.51
C VAL A 243 4.62 -33.80 8.51
N GLU A 244 5.62 -34.59 8.08
CA GLU A 244 6.21 -35.65 8.91
C GLU A 244 6.79 -35.09 10.22
N GLY A 245 6.54 -35.79 11.33
CA GLY A 245 7.01 -35.39 12.66
C GLY A 245 6.23 -34.26 13.34
N LEU A 246 5.27 -33.62 12.66
CA LEU A 246 4.50 -32.47 13.18
C LEU A 246 3.00 -32.79 13.29
N ALA A 247 2.67 -33.74 14.17
CA ALA A 247 1.30 -34.22 14.36
C ALA A 247 0.47 -33.42 15.39
N ASP A 248 1.05 -32.39 16.01
CA ASP A 248 0.39 -31.61 17.05
C ASP A 248 -0.76 -30.77 16.48
N GLN A 249 -1.82 -30.66 17.26
CA GLN A 249 -2.99 -29.83 17.02
C GLN A 249 -2.93 -28.64 17.97
N GLU A 250 -2.79 -27.43 17.44
CA GLU A 250 -2.65 -26.21 18.23
C GLU A 250 -3.98 -25.47 18.32
N VAL A 251 -4.36 -25.05 19.53
CA VAL A 251 -5.70 -24.48 19.78
C VAL A 251 -5.90 -23.14 19.10
N ALA A 252 -4.89 -22.27 19.08
CA ALA A 252 -4.98 -20.94 18.46
C ALA A 252 -5.19 -21.07 16.94
N THR A 253 -4.44 -21.98 16.30
CA THR A 253 -4.51 -22.28 14.87
C THR A 253 -5.81 -22.98 14.48
N LEU A 254 -6.33 -23.83 15.37
CA LEU A 254 -7.63 -24.49 15.21
C LEU A 254 -8.77 -23.47 15.29
N SER A 255 -8.78 -22.61 16.31
CA SER A 255 -9.79 -21.56 16.48
C SER A 255 -9.79 -20.57 15.30
N ARG A 256 -8.61 -20.28 14.75
CA ARG A 256 -8.44 -19.51 13.51
C ARG A 256 -9.12 -20.14 12.30
N LEU A 257 -9.11 -21.46 12.16
CA LEU A 257 -9.85 -22.14 11.09
C LEU A 257 -11.36 -22.09 11.33
N ILE A 258 -11.80 -22.28 12.57
CA ILE A 258 -13.22 -22.12 12.94
C ILE A 258 -13.71 -20.72 12.56
N TYR A 259 -12.91 -19.68 12.80
CA TYR A 259 -13.22 -18.32 12.36
C TYR A 259 -13.44 -18.24 10.85
N GLY A 260 -12.55 -18.83 10.04
CA GLY A 260 -12.70 -18.83 8.58
C GLY A 260 -13.98 -19.49 8.11
N LEU A 261 -14.27 -20.68 8.63
CA LEU A 261 -15.49 -21.43 8.29
C LEU A 261 -16.76 -20.68 8.74
N ALA A 262 -16.75 -20.09 9.93
CA ALA A 262 -17.85 -19.26 10.42
C ALA A 262 -18.06 -18.03 9.53
N SER A 263 -16.98 -17.34 9.15
CA SER A 263 -17.03 -16.19 8.23
C SER A 263 -17.49 -16.57 6.82
N ALA A 264 -17.11 -17.76 6.33
CA ALA A 264 -17.59 -18.29 5.06
C ALA A 264 -19.10 -18.53 5.09
N TYR A 265 -19.65 -19.12 6.16
CA TYR A 265 -21.11 -19.18 6.34
C TYR A 265 -21.73 -17.78 6.40
N HIS A 266 -21.13 -16.88 7.18
CA HIS A 266 -21.66 -15.54 7.37
C HIS A 266 -21.80 -14.78 6.05
N LEU A 267 -20.90 -15.02 5.09
CA LEU A 267 -20.94 -14.40 3.76
C LEU A 267 -21.80 -15.18 2.74
N THR A 268 -21.86 -16.50 2.82
CA THR A 268 -22.45 -17.34 1.75
C THR A 268 -23.81 -17.96 2.10
N GLY A 269 -24.10 -18.13 3.38
CA GLY A 269 -25.26 -18.88 3.86
C GLY A 269 -25.13 -20.40 3.70
N ASN A 270 -23.98 -20.92 3.27
CA ASN A 270 -23.78 -22.35 3.07
C ASN A 270 -23.62 -23.08 4.42
N MET A 271 -24.65 -23.84 4.79
CA MET A 271 -24.74 -24.54 6.07
C MET A 271 -23.57 -25.49 6.35
N ARG A 272 -22.93 -26.07 5.32
CA ARG A 272 -21.76 -26.95 5.53
C ARG A 272 -20.63 -26.26 6.29
N PHE A 273 -20.40 -24.97 6.02
CA PHE A 273 -19.36 -24.22 6.72
C PHE A 273 -19.74 -23.95 8.17
N LEU A 274 -21.03 -23.68 8.45
CA LEU A 274 -21.51 -23.50 9.83
C LEU A 274 -21.45 -24.80 10.62
N ASP A 275 -21.85 -25.93 10.02
CA ASP A 275 -21.80 -27.25 10.67
C ASP A 275 -20.35 -27.67 10.98
N ALA A 276 -19.43 -27.39 10.04
CA ALA A 276 -18.00 -27.58 10.26
C ALA A 276 -17.47 -26.69 11.41
N ALA A 277 -17.85 -25.41 11.43
CA ALA A 277 -17.48 -24.51 12.52
C ALA A 277 -18.06 -24.96 13.87
N ALA A 278 -19.33 -25.36 13.93
CA ALA A 278 -20.01 -25.83 15.13
C ALA A 278 -19.35 -27.07 15.73
N SER A 279 -19.08 -28.08 14.89
CA SER A 279 -18.35 -29.29 15.32
C SER A 279 -16.91 -28.97 15.76
N GLY A 280 -16.28 -27.96 15.15
CA GLY A 280 -14.95 -27.48 15.55
C GLY A 280 -14.96 -26.79 16.90
N VAL A 281 -15.96 -25.94 17.16
CA VAL A 281 -16.16 -25.30 18.47
C VAL A 281 -16.37 -26.36 19.55
N GLU A 282 -17.19 -27.37 19.28
CA GLU A 282 -17.41 -28.48 20.20
C GLU A 282 -16.11 -29.26 20.45
N TYR A 283 -15.34 -29.54 19.40
CA TYR A 283 -14.04 -30.20 19.52
C TYR A 283 -13.05 -29.36 20.35
N GLN A 284 -12.94 -28.06 20.09
CA GLN A 284 -12.09 -27.14 20.85
C GLN A 284 -12.45 -27.17 22.34
N ARG A 285 -13.74 -26.98 22.66
CA ARG A 285 -14.26 -26.94 24.05
C ARG A 285 -14.03 -28.23 24.80
N LYS A 286 -14.23 -29.38 24.15
CA LYS A 286 -14.04 -30.70 24.79
C LYS A 286 -12.58 -31.07 24.98
N ASN A 287 -11.69 -30.63 24.07
CA ASN A 287 -10.34 -31.20 23.97
C ASN A 287 -9.21 -30.25 24.36
N PHE A 288 -9.44 -28.95 24.50
CA PHE A 288 -8.39 -27.98 24.82
C PHE A 288 -8.68 -27.11 26.04
N LYS A 289 -9.93 -27.11 26.53
CA LYS A 289 -10.33 -26.25 27.64
C LYS A 289 -9.68 -26.67 28.95
N LEU A 290 -9.14 -25.70 29.68
CA LEU A 290 -8.70 -25.80 31.06
C LEU A 290 -9.51 -24.83 31.91
N GLN A 291 -10.06 -25.29 33.02
CA GLN A 291 -10.76 -24.43 33.98
C GLN A 291 -10.09 -24.51 35.34
N ASP A 292 -10.08 -23.39 36.04
CA ASP A 292 -9.69 -23.39 37.45
C ASP A 292 -10.68 -24.21 38.30
N VAL A 293 -10.26 -24.55 39.52
CA VAL A 293 -11.04 -25.37 40.46
C VAL A 293 -12.43 -24.76 40.76
N ASP A 294 -12.55 -23.43 40.76
CA ASP A 294 -13.82 -22.73 40.98
C ASP A 294 -14.67 -22.57 39.71
N GLY A 295 -14.16 -23.03 38.56
CA GLY A 295 -14.82 -22.97 37.25
C GLY A 295 -14.94 -21.57 36.66
N LYS A 296 -14.32 -20.54 37.26
CA LYS A 296 -14.54 -19.14 36.83
C LYS A 296 -13.61 -18.70 35.71
N ASN A 297 -12.35 -19.08 35.74
CA ASN A 297 -11.39 -18.70 34.70
C ASN A 297 -11.19 -19.87 33.73
N THR A 298 -11.15 -19.54 32.45
CA THR A 298 -10.96 -20.50 31.37
C THR A 298 -9.69 -20.18 30.59
N LEU A 299 -8.73 -21.10 30.61
CA LEU A 299 -7.53 -21.10 29.77
C LEU A 299 -7.64 -22.23 28.74
N TRP A 300 -6.76 -22.20 27.76
CA TRP A 300 -6.70 -23.18 26.68
C TRP A 300 -5.30 -23.82 26.64
N THR A 301 -5.22 -25.15 26.55
CA THR A 301 -3.95 -25.85 26.31
C THR A 301 -3.36 -25.40 24.98
N ALA A 302 -2.05 -25.12 24.91
CA ALA A 302 -1.40 -24.72 23.66
C ALA A 302 -1.61 -25.75 22.54
N ALA A 303 -1.42 -27.04 22.82
CA ALA A 303 -1.54 -28.09 21.82
C ALA A 303 -1.98 -29.45 22.38
N ARG A 304 -2.29 -30.37 21.46
CA ARG A 304 -2.62 -31.76 21.74
C ARG A 304 -2.07 -32.70 20.67
N ASN A 305 -1.68 -33.91 21.09
CA ASN A 305 -1.32 -35.01 20.20
C ASN A 305 -1.93 -36.33 20.71
N GLY A 306 -2.99 -36.80 20.04
CA GLY A 306 -3.71 -38.01 20.45
C GLY A 306 -4.35 -37.85 21.83
N ARG A 307 -3.81 -38.49 22.87
CA ARG A 307 -4.26 -38.32 24.28
C ARG A 307 -3.33 -37.45 25.12
N ARG A 308 -2.21 -36.98 24.55
CA ARG A 308 -1.23 -36.13 25.25
C ARG A 308 -1.66 -34.67 25.13
N PHE A 309 -1.80 -34.00 26.26
CA PHE A 309 -2.06 -32.57 26.34
C PHE A 309 -0.77 -31.82 26.55
N GLN A 310 -0.65 -30.68 25.91
CA GLN A 310 0.46 -29.76 26.08
C GLN A 310 -0.08 -28.42 26.55
N LEU A 311 0.23 -28.08 27.81
CA LEU A 311 -0.23 -26.83 28.42
C LEU A 311 0.50 -25.60 27.85
N THR A 312 1.81 -25.71 27.64
CA THR A 312 2.68 -24.61 27.25
C THR A 312 3.03 -24.61 25.77
N SER A 313 3.27 -23.44 25.21
CA SER A 313 3.63 -23.30 23.79
C SER A 313 4.94 -24.04 23.46
N THR A 314 5.05 -24.52 22.22
CA THR A 314 6.29 -25.07 21.63
C THR A 314 7.02 -24.06 20.75
N ALA A 315 6.34 -22.97 20.38
CA ALA A 315 6.74 -22.06 19.34
C ALA A 315 7.79 -21.06 19.84
N GLY A 316 8.88 -20.95 19.08
CA GLY A 316 9.92 -19.91 19.18
C GLY A 316 10.08 -19.24 20.55
N ASP A 317 9.75 -17.95 20.59
CA ASP A 317 9.92 -17.05 21.73
C ASP A 317 8.88 -17.28 22.85
N ASP A 318 7.87 -18.11 22.60
CA ASP A 318 6.79 -18.41 23.55
C ASP A 318 6.99 -19.76 24.25
N ARG A 319 8.01 -20.52 23.82
CA ARG A 319 8.26 -21.90 24.24
C ARG A 319 8.33 -22.04 25.75
N GLY A 320 7.55 -22.99 26.28
CA GLY A 320 7.54 -23.33 27.71
C GLY A 320 6.72 -22.37 28.58
N THR A 321 6.00 -21.42 27.97
CA THR A 321 5.16 -20.44 28.66
C THR A 321 3.69 -20.57 28.23
N ILE A 322 2.80 -19.78 28.85
CA ILE A 322 1.45 -19.56 28.32
C ILE A 322 1.40 -18.12 27.78
N PRO A 323 1.56 -17.92 26.46
CA PRO A 323 1.46 -16.60 25.85
C PRO A 323 0.01 -16.13 25.79
N LEU A 324 -0.23 -14.87 26.12
CA LEU A 324 -1.57 -14.26 26.04
C LEU A 324 -2.11 -14.29 24.62
N TYR A 325 -1.24 -14.07 23.62
CA TYR A 325 -1.60 -14.10 22.21
C TYR A 325 -2.30 -15.40 21.78
N GLU A 326 -1.78 -16.57 22.16
CA GLU A 326 -2.43 -17.85 21.81
C GLU A 326 -3.81 -17.96 22.46
N GLN A 327 -3.97 -17.43 23.68
CA GLN A 327 -5.25 -17.44 24.39
C GLN A 327 -6.25 -16.45 23.76
N ILE A 328 -5.80 -15.29 23.29
CA ILE A 328 -6.61 -14.34 22.52
C ILE A 328 -7.12 -15.01 21.25
N TYR A 329 -6.24 -15.66 20.48
CA TYR A 329 -6.65 -16.33 19.24
C TYR A 329 -7.43 -17.62 19.46
N ALA A 330 -7.35 -18.25 20.63
CA ALA A 330 -8.28 -19.32 21.00
C ALA A 330 -9.75 -18.83 21.03
N LEU A 331 -9.99 -17.53 21.23
CA LEU A 331 -11.32 -16.93 21.17
C LEU A 331 -11.80 -16.55 19.76
N ALA A 332 -10.93 -16.53 18.75
CA ALA A 332 -11.28 -15.99 17.43
C ALA A 332 -12.47 -16.71 16.79
N GLY A 333 -12.40 -18.03 16.68
CA GLY A 333 -13.49 -18.85 16.16
C GLY A 333 -14.73 -18.82 17.05
N LEU A 334 -14.55 -18.81 18.37
CA LEU A 334 -15.65 -18.76 19.34
C LEU A 334 -16.47 -17.47 19.21
N ALA A 335 -15.79 -16.32 19.09
CA ALA A 335 -16.45 -15.02 18.99
C ALA A 335 -17.23 -14.86 17.68
N GLN A 336 -16.65 -15.29 16.55
CA GLN A 336 -17.33 -15.23 15.26
C GLN A 336 -18.51 -16.22 15.19
N TYR A 337 -18.33 -17.44 15.72
CA TYR A 337 -19.43 -18.39 15.83
C TYR A 337 -20.55 -17.90 16.75
N TYR A 338 -20.22 -17.32 17.91
CA TYR A 338 -21.21 -16.73 18.82
C TYR A 338 -21.96 -15.56 18.17
N ARG A 339 -21.27 -14.72 17.40
CA ARG A 339 -21.91 -13.63 16.65
C ARG A 339 -22.99 -14.11 15.68
N ILE A 340 -22.79 -15.28 15.07
CA ILE A 340 -23.72 -15.87 14.09
C ILE A 340 -24.86 -16.61 14.80
N THR A 341 -24.57 -17.26 15.92
CA THR A 341 -25.45 -18.28 16.53
C THR A 341 -26.05 -17.89 17.87
N LEU A 342 -25.52 -16.90 18.58
CA LEU A 342 -25.90 -16.58 19.95
C LEU A 342 -25.92 -17.81 20.89
N ASP A 343 -25.01 -18.78 20.67
CA ASP A 343 -24.89 -19.97 21.51
C ASP A 343 -24.45 -19.58 22.94
N PRO A 344 -25.31 -19.78 23.96
CA PRO A 344 -25.03 -19.33 25.32
C PRO A 344 -23.88 -20.09 25.98
N GLU A 345 -23.61 -21.33 25.56
CA GLU A 345 -22.49 -22.09 26.08
C GLU A 345 -21.16 -21.52 25.59
N VAL A 346 -21.11 -21.05 24.34
CA VAL A 346 -19.91 -20.41 23.77
C VAL A 346 -19.67 -19.06 24.43
N LEU A 347 -20.72 -18.28 24.68
CA LEU A 347 -20.60 -17.03 25.44
C LEU A 347 -20.00 -17.27 26.83
N ALA A 348 -20.39 -18.34 27.52
CA ALA A 348 -19.83 -18.67 28.84
C ALA A 348 -18.32 -18.93 28.80
N GLU A 349 -17.81 -19.59 27.76
CA GLU A 349 -16.36 -19.81 27.57
C GLU A 349 -15.63 -18.49 27.27
N ILE A 350 -16.20 -17.65 26.39
CA ILE A 350 -15.65 -16.31 26.09
C ILE A 350 -15.53 -15.50 27.39
N LYS A 351 -16.58 -15.46 28.21
CA LYS A 351 -16.59 -14.78 29.52
C LYS A 351 -15.53 -15.34 30.45
N GLY A 352 -15.42 -16.66 30.56
CA GLY A 352 -14.43 -17.32 31.40
C GLY A 352 -12.99 -17.00 30.99
N THR A 353 -12.72 -16.89 29.70
CA THR A 353 -11.38 -16.56 29.19
C THR A 353 -11.05 -15.08 29.31
N VAL A 354 -11.99 -14.17 29.04
CA VAL A 354 -11.78 -12.73 29.29
C VAL A 354 -11.51 -12.45 30.76
N ARG A 355 -12.21 -13.14 31.67
CA ARG A 355 -11.92 -13.09 33.11
C ARG A 355 -10.51 -13.61 33.42
N ALA A 356 -10.06 -14.68 32.75
CA ALA A 356 -8.69 -15.19 32.92
C ALA A 356 -7.64 -14.15 32.48
N PHE A 357 -7.89 -13.38 31.42
CA PHE A 357 -7.00 -12.29 31.00
C PHE A 357 -6.84 -11.24 32.11
N LYS A 358 -7.96 -10.80 32.68
CA LYS A 358 -7.96 -9.85 33.80
C LYS A 358 -7.34 -10.40 35.07
N THR A 359 -7.50 -11.70 35.32
CA THR A 359 -6.97 -12.33 36.53
C THR A 359 -5.46 -12.55 36.46
N TYR A 360 -4.94 -12.96 35.31
CA TYR A 360 -3.58 -13.49 35.20
C TYR A 360 -2.61 -12.59 34.44
N TYR A 361 -3.09 -11.79 33.49
CA TYR A 361 -2.24 -11.03 32.59
C TYR A 361 -2.34 -9.52 32.78
N TYR A 362 -3.44 -9.03 33.35
CA TYR A 362 -3.68 -7.60 33.47
C TYR A 362 -2.74 -6.94 34.47
N ASP A 363 -2.19 -5.79 34.09
CA ASP A 363 -1.33 -4.96 34.91
C ASP A 363 -2.16 -3.98 35.73
N GLU A 364 -2.38 -4.32 37.00
CA GLU A 364 -3.15 -3.48 37.93
C GLU A 364 -2.42 -2.18 38.33
N SER A 365 -1.13 -2.03 38.00
CA SER A 365 -0.37 -0.82 38.27
C SER A 365 -0.92 0.41 37.54
N GLU A 366 -0.27 1.57 37.73
CA GLU A 366 -0.59 2.78 36.99
C GLU A 366 -0.32 2.67 35.48
N HIS A 367 0.50 1.69 35.05
CA HIS A 367 0.88 1.52 33.65
C HIS A 367 -0.20 0.83 32.80
N LYS A 368 -1.09 0.03 33.41
CA LYS A 368 -2.24 -0.62 32.73
C LYS A 368 -1.87 -1.53 31.55
N GLY A 369 -2.86 -2.12 30.88
CA GLY A 369 -2.67 -3.08 29.79
C GLY A 369 -2.35 -4.50 30.28
N PHE A 370 -1.95 -5.38 29.37
CA PHE A 370 -1.74 -6.80 29.65
C PHE A 370 -0.30 -7.24 29.39
N PHE A 371 0.26 -8.00 30.31
CA PHE A 371 1.51 -8.72 30.14
C PHE A 371 1.36 -9.79 29.05
N SER A 372 2.46 -10.02 28.35
CA SER A 372 2.47 -10.90 27.18
C SER A 372 2.46 -12.40 27.53
N HIS A 373 2.95 -12.77 28.71
CA HIS A 373 3.16 -14.17 29.10
C HIS A 373 2.90 -14.38 30.58
N ILE A 374 2.51 -15.60 30.93
CA ILE A 374 2.54 -16.11 32.30
C ILE A 374 3.25 -17.47 32.36
N ASP A 375 3.78 -17.79 33.54
CA ASP A 375 4.30 -19.12 33.85
C ASP A 375 3.16 -20.12 34.07
N PHE A 376 3.34 -21.35 33.62
CA PHE A 376 2.27 -22.35 33.64
C PHE A 376 1.90 -22.84 35.06
N ALA A 377 2.84 -22.81 36.00
CA ALA A 377 2.63 -23.33 37.35
C ALA A 377 2.08 -22.26 38.27
N THR A 378 2.69 -21.08 38.25
CA THR A 378 2.36 -19.95 39.12
C THR A 378 1.31 -19.02 38.53
N LYS A 379 1.09 -19.07 37.21
CA LYS A 379 0.24 -18.14 36.45
C LYS A 379 0.63 -16.68 36.63
N SER A 380 1.90 -16.42 36.96
CA SER A 380 2.43 -15.09 37.19
C SER A 380 3.23 -14.60 35.99
N PRO A 381 3.10 -13.32 35.59
CA PRO A 381 3.95 -12.69 34.58
C PRO A 381 5.34 -12.33 35.12
N PHE A 382 5.59 -12.51 36.42
CA PHE A 382 6.87 -12.17 37.09
C PHE A 382 7.65 -13.40 37.56
N ALA A 383 7.25 -14.61 37.14
CA ALA A 383 7.97 -15.82 37.47
C ALA A 383 9.35 -15.85 36.80
N GLU A 384 10.37 -16.31 37.53
CA GLU A 384 11.76 -16.37 37.05
C GLU A 384 11.93 -17.26 35.82
N SER A 385 11.06 -18.27 35.65
CA SER A 385 11.03 -19.17 34.48
C SER A 385 10.89 -18.40 33.15
N LEU A 386 10.24 -17.23 33.16
CA LEU A 386 10.04 -16.38 31.98
C LEU A 386 11.30 -15.66 31.50
N ASN A 387 12.39 -15.68 32.27
CA ASN A 387 13.67 -15.13 31.83
C ASN A 387 14.29 -15.95 30.68
N ALA A 388 14.00 -17.25 30.61
CA ALA A 388 14.55 -18.14 29.59
C ALA A 388 14.20 -17.70 28.16
N THR A 389 13.07 -17.01 27.97
CA THR A 389 12.61 -16.48 26.69
C THR A 389 12.53 -14.95 26.68
N ASN A 390 13.14 -14.27 27.67
CA ASN A 390 13.11 -12.81 27.80
C ASN A 390 11.68 -12.20 27.84
N ASN A 391 10.74 -12.87 28.50
CA ASN A 391 9.33 -12.47 28.58
C ASN A 391 8.88 -11.99 29.97
N LEU A 392 9.76 -12.07 30.99
CA LEU A 392 9.44 -11.68 32.36
C LEU A 392 8.98 -10.21 32.45
N GLY A 393 7.74 -10.00 32.89
CA GLY A 393 7.14 -8.67 33.10
C GLY A 393 7.07 -7.82 31.83
N LYS A 394 7.00 -8.44 30.64
CA LYS A 394 7.00 -7.74 29.35
C LYS A 394 5.61 -7.59 28.75
N LYS A 395 5.43 -6.50 28.00
CA LYS A 395 4.26 -6.23 27.16
C LYS A 395 4.70 -6.19 25.70
N ASN A 396 3.78 -6.47 24.77
CA ASN A 396 4.07 -6.40 23.35
C ASN A 396 2.84 -5.94 22.56
N TRP A 397 3.00 -5.72 21.25
CA TRP A 397 1.88 -5.41 20.37
C TRP A 397 0.75 -6.43 20.52
N ASN A 398 1.06 -7.73 20.46
CA ASN A 398 0.07 -8.80 20.49
C ASN A 398 -0.74 -8.83 21.79
N SER A 399 -0.14 -8.50 22.94
CA SER A 399 -0.82 -8.50 24.25
C SER A 399 -1.77 -7.32 24.41
N ILE A 400 -1.84 -6.40 23.45
CA ILE A 400 -2.68 -5.20 23.51
C ILE A 400 -3.58 -5.12 22.28
N GLY A 401 -2.96 -5.11 21.09
CA GLY A 401 -3.61 -4.92 19.81
C GLY A 401 -4.49 -6.08 19.38
N ASP A 402 -4.05 -7.34 19.59
CA ASP A 402 -4.78 -8.50 19.07
C ASP A 402 -6.13 -8.75 19.75
N HIS A 403 -6.35 -8.19 20.94
CA HIS A 403 -7.65 -8.22 21.61
C HIS A 403 -8.78 -7.69 20.71
N ILE A 404 -8.49 -6.62 19.96
CA ILE A 404 -9.47 -5.86 19.17
C ILE A 404 -10.07 -6.73 18.04
N PRO A 405 -9.29 -7.20 17.05
CA PRO A 405 -9.84 -7.95 15.92
C PRO A 405 -10.20 -9.38 16.30
N ALA A 406 -9.46 -10.03 17.21
CA ALA A 406 -9.63 -11.46 17.44
C ALA A 406 -10.98 -11.79 18.07
N TYR A 407 -11.44 -11.04 19.09
CA TYR A 407 -12.70 -11.38 19.75
C TYR A 407 -13.53 -10.17 20.18
N LEU A 408 -12.92 -9.04 20.55
CA LEU A 408 -13.68 -7.92 21.13
C LEU A 408 -14.74 -7.39 20.18
N ILE A 409 -14.37 -7.10 18.92
CA ILE A 409 -15.32 -6.53 17.97
C ILE A 409 -16.50 -7.49 17.73
N ASN A 410 -16.23 -8.76 17.41
CA ASN A 410 -17.30 -9.73 17.14
C ASN A 410 -18.17 -10.00 18.38
N THR A 411 -17.58 -10.06 19.57
CA THR A 411 -18.31 -10.25 20.83
C THR A 411 -19.18 -9.04 21.15
N ILE A 412 -18.64 -7.82 21.03
CA ILE A 412 -19.39 -6.59 21.28
C ILE A 412 -20.53 -6.45 20.27
N ILE A 413 -20.28 -6.69 18.98
CA ILE A 413 -21.32 -6.69 17.93
C ILE A 413 -22.47 -7.61 18.34
N ALA A 414 -22.18 -8.85 18.74
CA ALA A 414 -23.19 -9.81 19.14
C ALA A 414 -24.02 -9.32 20.34
N LEU A 415 -23.37 -8.71 21.33
CA LEU A 415 -23.99 -8.19 22.56
C LEU A 415 -24.73 -6.86 22.39
N GLU A 416 -24.63 -6.17 21.24
CA GLU A 416 -25.47 -5.00 20.96
C GLU A 416 -26.97 -5.33 20.95
N ASN A 417 -27.34 -6.62 20.88
CA ASN A 417 -28.72 -7.06 21.05
C ASN A 417 -29.31 -6.78 22.45
N GLY A 418 -28.48 -6.38 23.42
CA GLY A 418 -28.84 -6.10 24.81
C GLY A 418 -28.63 -7.28 25.76
N ALA A 419 -28.08 -8.40 25.27
CA ALA A 419 -27.69 -9.53 26.10
C ALA A 419 -26.51 -9.14 27.01
N ASP A 420 -26.55 -9.62 28.25
CA ASP A 420 -25.47 -9.49 29.24
C ASP A 420 -24.79 -8.10 29.27
N PRO A 421 -25.52 -7.05 29.67
CA PRO A 421 -25.03 -5.67 29.60
C PRO A 421 -23.77 -5.43 30.44
N GLU A 422 -23.59 -6.19 31.52
CA GLU A 422 -22.39 -6.13 32.37
C GLU A 422 -21.16 -6.63 31.60
N PHE A 423 -21.23 -7.81 30.98
CA PHE A 423 -20.12 -8.34 30.21
C PHE A 423 -19.85 -7.52 28.94
N ARG A 424 -20.90 -6.98 28.30
CA ARG A 424 -20.74 -6.03 27.21
C ARG A 424 -19.95 -4.80 27.65
N SER A 425 -20.29 -4.22 28.81
CA SER A 425 -19.57 -3.07 29.36
C SER A 425 -18.10 -3.41 29.61
N GLU A 426 -17.82 -4.58 30.18
CA GLU A 426 -16.45 -5.05 30.41
C GLU A 426 -15.65 -5.16 29.10
N CYS A 427 -16.24 -5.71 28.04
CA CYS A 427 -15.59 -5.78 26.72
C CYS A 427 -15.30 -4.38 26.15
N VAL A 428 -16.24 -3.44 26.30
CA VAL A 428 -16.06 -2.05 25.86
C VAL A 428 -14.98 -1.33 26.67
N ASP A 429 -14.86 -1.60 27.96
CA ASP A 429 -13.81 -1.04 28.79
C ASP A 429 -12.42 -1.54 28.38
N ILE A 430 -12.27 -2.85 28.12
CA ILE A 430 -11.04 -3.42 27.56
C ILE A 430 -10.73 -2.77 26.19
N LEU A 431 -11.73 -2.65 25.31
CA LEU A 431 -11.57 -2.02 23.99
C LEU A 431 -11.04 -0.59 24.12
N ARG A 432 -11.62 0.23 25.01
CA ARG A 432 -11.21 1.62 25.24
C ARG A 432 -9.80 1.70 25.81
N GLU A 433 -9.46 0.84 26.78
CA GLU A 433 -8.12 0.83 27.36
C GLU A 433 -7.06 0.42 26.33
N CYS A 434 -7.25 -0.68 25.62
CA CYS A 434 -6.36 -1.10 24.54
C CYS A 434 -6.21 0.02 23.50
N THR A 435 -7.31 0.67 23.10
CA THR A 435 -7.27 1.77 22.13
C THR A 435 -6.42 2.95 22.61
N ARG A 436 -6.60 3.40 23.86
CA ARG A 436 -5.77 4.48 24.45
C ARG A 436 -4.30 4.10 24.47
N LEU A 437 -3.99 2.88 24.91
CA LEU A 437 -2.61 2.39 24.95
C LEU A 437 -1.99 2.33 23.55
N ILE A 438 -2.74 1.89 22.54
CA ILE A 438 -2.29 1.86 21.15
C ILE A 438 -2.00 3.27 20.64
N VAL A 439 -2.96 4.19 20.80
CA VAL A 439 -2.81 5.59 20.38
C VAL A 439 -1.59 6.23 21.05
N ASP A 440 -1.49 6.13 22.37
CA ASP A 440 -0.45 6.81 23.14
C ASP A 440 0.92 6.14 22.98
N LYS A 441 1.00 4.84 23.26
CA LYS A 441 2.28 4.13 23.45
C LYS A 441 2.88 3.60 22.17
N PHE A 442 2.05 3.22 21.20
CA PHE A 442 2.52 2.65 19.94
C PHE A 442 2.62 3.74 18.88
N VAL A 443 1.56 4.51 18.67
CA VAL A 443 1.51 5.51 17.59
C VAL A 443 2.20 6.81 18.01
N ILE A 444 1.64 7.56 18.96
CA ILE A 444 2.16 8.90 19.31
C ILE A 444 3.62 8.83 19.77
N ASN A 445 3.92 7.99 20.77
CA ASN A 445 5.29 7.82 21.26
C ASN A 445 6.22 7.24 20.19
N GLY A 446 5.74 6.31 19.36
CA GLY A 446 6.52 5.71 18.28
C GLY A 446 6.93 6.75 17.23
N LEU A 447 5.98 7.57 16.78
CA LEU A 447 6.21 8.66 15.83
C LEU A 447 7.15 9.73 16.40
N GLN A 448 6.97 10.14 17.65
CA GLN A 448 7.88 11.10 18.30
C GLN A 448 9.32 10.59 18.42
N HIS A 449 9.48 9.30 18.74
CA HIS A 449 10.80 8.67 18.79
C HIS A 449 11.44 8.55 17.40
N ALA A 450 10.62 8.34 16.35
CA ALA A 450 11.07 8.32 14.97
C ALA A 450 11.62 9.68 14.52
N GLU A 451 10.86 10.75 14.78
CA GLU A 451 11.20 12.13 14.42
C GLU A 451 12.46 12.63 15.14
N SER A 452 12.61 12.33 16.44
CA SER A 452 13.79 12.72 17.21
C SER A 452 15.06 11.92 16.89
N GLY A 453 14.92 10.75 16.27
CA GLY A 453 16.01 9.81 16.03
C GLY A 453 16.45 9.64 14.57
N GLY A 454 15.82 10.34 13.62
CA GLY A 454 16.08 10.15 12.18
C GLY A 454 15.74 8.73 11.70
N SER A 455 14.63 8.19 12.21
CA SER A 455 14.21 6.81 12.07
C SER A 455 12.87 6.74 11.33
N MET A 456 12.59 5.64 10.63
CA MET A 456 11.27 5.33 10.08
C MET A 456 10.21 5.28 11.18
N SER A 457 8.99 5.68 10.82
CA SER A 457 7.81 5.85 11.67
C SER A 457 7.10 4.55 12.06
N LEU A 458 7.82 3.42 12.06
CA LEU A 458 7.24 2.12 12.44
C LEU A 458 7.12 1.99 13.96
N VAL A 459 5.99 1.47 14.43
CA VAL A 459 5.72 1.30 15.86
C VAL A 459 6.69 0.31 16.53
N PRO A 460 6.89 0.42 17.85
CA PRO A 460 7.63 -0.58 18.63
C PRO A 460 6.81 -1.84 18.85
N GLU A 461 7.47 -3.00 18.82
CA GLU A 461 6.82 -4.31 19.00
C GLU A 461 6.82 -4.79 20.46
N ARG A 462 7.83 -4.37 21.26
CA ARG A 462 8.13 -4.93 22.58
C ARG A 462 8.39 -3.81 23.60
N PHE A 463 7.92 -4.04 24.82
CA PHE A 463 7.94 -3.05 25.91
C PHE A 463 8.23 -3.72 27.26
N TYR A 464 8.88 -2.97 28.14
CA TYR A 464 8.89 -3.27 29.57
C TYR A 464 7.52 -2.95 30.20
N ALA A 465 7.29 -3.38 31.44
CA ALA A 465 6.06 -3.11 32.18
C ALA A 465 5.66 -1.62 32.19
N ASP A 466 6.65 -0.73 32.25
CA ASP A 466 6.52 0.73 32.31
C ASP A 466 6.40 1.42 30.94
N TRP A 467 6.17 0.66 29.87
CA TRP A 467 6.08 1.13 28.48
C TRP A 467 7.36 1.71 27.88
N ARG A 468 8.51 1.57 28.53
CA ARG A 468 9.79 1.81 27.83
C ARG A 468 9.98 0.78 26.73
N PHE A 469 10.45 1.24 25.57
CA PHE A 469 10.71 0.36 24.43
C PHE A 469 11.79 -0.66 24.78
N ASP A 470 11.53 -1.92 24.45
CA ASP A 470 12.53 -2.98 24.51
C ASP A 470 13.22 -3.12 23.15
N THR A 471 14.42 -2.56 23.04
CA THR A 471 15.23 -2.60 21.83
C THR A 471 16.23 -3.76 21.80
N THR A 472 16.20 -4.66 22.79
CA THR A 472 17.16 -5.77 22.91
C THR A 472 16.51 -7.14 22.65
N HIS A 473 15.19 -7.18 22.48
CA HIS A 473 14.45 -8.42 22.27
C HIS A 473 14.76 -9.09 20.92
N ASN A 474 15.47 -10.22 20.98
CA ASN A 474 15.77 -11.16 19.90
C ASN A 474 16.12 -10.49 18.56
N TRP A 475 15.39 -10.80 17.49
CA TRP A 475 15.61 -10.21 16.17
C TRP A 475 14.87 -8.88 16.01
N GLN A 476 13.78 -8.65 16.76
CA GLN A 476 12.91 -7.49 16.59
C GLN A 476 13.63 -6.18 16.90
N GLN A 477 14.43 -6.10 17.98
CA GLN A 477 15.30 -4.96 18.31
C GLN A 477 14.85 -3.59 17.76
N ASN A 478 15.54 -3.06 16.74
CA ASN A 478 15.23 -1.80 16.02
C ASN A 478 14.56 -2.02 14.66
N ARG A 479 13.78 -3.08 14.51
CA ARG A 479 13.04 -3.47 13.30
C ARG A 479 11.55 -3.34 13.56
N GLY A 480 10.79 -3.01 12.52
CA GLY A 480 9.34 -2.90 12.56
C GLY A 480 8.69 -3.82 11.54
N ILE A 481 7.54 -4.37 11.92
CA ILE A 481 6.73 -5.23 11.04
C ILE A 481 5.66 -4.34 10.40
N VAL A 482 5.68 -4.19 9.08
CA VAL A 482 4.81 -3.23 8.39
C VAL A 482 3.34 -3.63 8.55
N GLY A 483 3.04 -4.92 8.47
CA GLY A 483 1.70 -5.47 8.67
C GLY A 483 1.10 -5.13 10.03
N HIS A 484 1.87 -5.08 11.12
CA HIS A 484 1.34 -4.66 12.43
C HIS A 484 0.96 -3.18 12.47
N ASN A 485 1.71 -2.32 11.78
CA ASN A 485 1.37 -0.91 11.66
C ASN A 485 0.06 -0.73 10.88
N LEU A 486 -0.10 -1.45 9.77
CA LEU A 486 -1.35 -1.46 9.01
C LEU A 486 -2.50 -2.04 9.83
N LYS A 487 -2.23 -3.08 10.63
CA LYS A 487 -3.18 -3.66 11.57
C LYS A 487 -3.70 -2.65 12.59
N ILE A 488 -2.81 -1.81 13.11
CA ILE A 488 -3.19 -0.67 13.98
C ILE A 488 -4.15 0.25 13.24
N VAL A 489 -3.80 0.69 12.02
CA VAL A 489 -4.58 1.67 11.25
C VAL A 489 -6.04 1.23 11.09
N TRP A 490 -6.28 0.03 10.58
CA TRP A 490 -7.64 -0.40 10.27
C TRP A 490 -8.48 -0.71 11.51
N ASN A 491 -7.85 -1.23 12.57
CA ASN A 491 -8.53 -1.46 13.85
C ASN A 491 -8.87 -0.14 14.57
N LEU A 492 -7.96 0.85 14.55
CA LEU A 492 -8.25 2.17 15.13
C LEU A 492 -9.39 2.87 14.40
N HIS A 493 -9.47 2.81 13.07
CA HIS A 493 -10.62 3.36 12.34
C HIS A 493 -11.93 2.63 12.66
N ARG A 494 -11.94 1.28 12.74
CA ARG A 494 -13.11 0.50 13.18
C ARG A 494 -13.56 0.96 14.55
N VAL A 495 -12.66 1.00 15.53
CA VAL A 495 -12.99 1.41 16.90
C VAL A 495 -13.42 2.87 16.95
N ALA A 496 -12.79 3.77 16.19
CA ALA A 496 -13.19 5.17 16.12
C ALA A 496 -14.66 5.32 15.68
N ASN A 497 -15.08 4.59 14.64
CA ASN A 497 -16.48 4.60 14.19
C ASN A 497 -17.44 4.14 15.29
N PHE A 498 -17.09 3.06 16.00
CA PHE A 498 -17.89 2.54 17.10
C PHE A 498 -18.00 3.50 18.28
N LEU A 499 -16.89 4.14 18.66
CA LEU A 499 -16.83 5.06 19.79
C LEU A 499 -17.50 6.41 19.50
N ALA A 500 -17.42 6.87 18.24
CA ALA A 500 -18.06 8.09 17.76
C ALA A 500 -19.59 8.02 17.87
N ALA A 501 -20.17 6.81 17.87
CA ALA A 501 -21.59 6.56 18.07
C ALA A 501 -22.04 6.71 19.55
N GLY A 502 -21.61 7.79 20.21
CA GLY A 502 -22.08 8.19 21.54
C GLY A 502 -21.42 7.51 22.74
N ILE A 503 -20.31 6.78 22.55
CA ILE A 503 -19.62 6.08 23.66
C ILE A 503 -18.46 6.89 24.21
N ASP A 504 -17.50 7.26 23.35
CA ASP A 504 -16.31 8.02 23.72
C ASP A 504 -15.84 8.85 22.50
N PRO A 505 -16.53 9.95 22.18
CA PRO A 505 -16.22 10.74 20.98
C PRO A 505 -14.82 11.37 20.98
N GLU A 506 -14.20 11.54 22.16
CA GLU A 506 -12.84 12.05 22.26
C GLU A 506 -11.83 10.99 21.85
N LEU A 507 -11.89 9.82 22.46
CA LEU A 507 -11.04 8.70 22.06
C LEU A 507 -11.27 8.28 20.60
N ALA A 508 -12.51 8.42 20.10
CA ALA A 508 -12.82 8.18 18.69
C ALA A 508 -12.00 9.09 17.75
N ARG A 509 -11.93 10.39 18.06
CA ARG A 509 -11.13 11.34 17.29
C ARG A 509 -9.64 11.02 17.38
N ASP A 510 -9.14 10.73 18.58
CA ASP A 510 -7.73 10.42 18.78
C ASP A 510 -7.31 9.16 18.03
N ALA A 511 -8.14 8.11 18.06
CA ALA A 511 -7.95 6.88 17.30
C ALA A 511 -7.95 7.14 15.78
N ALA A 512 -8.92 7.91 15.27
CA ALA A 512 -8.98 8.26 13.85
C ALA A 512 -7.76 9.08 13.39
N ASN A 513 -7.33 10.05 14.19
CA ASN A 513 -6.16 10.88 13.90
C ASN A 513 -4.86 10.06 13.92
N ALA A 514 -4.70 9.17 14.91
CA ALA A 514 -3.54 8.29 15.02
C ALA A 514 -3.46 7.31 13.84
N ALA A 515 -4.61 6.73 13.44
CA ALA A 515 -4.69 5.85 12.27
C ALA A 515 -4.27 6.56 10.98
N ASP A 516 -4.84 7.75 10.71
CA ASP A 516 -4.54 8.53 9.50
C ASP A 516 -3.07 8.96 9.47
N ALA A 517 -2.54 9.44 10.61
CA ALA A 517 -1.14 9.85 10.73
C ALA A 517 -0.17 8.69 10.46
N LEU A 518 -0.43 7.51 11.04
CA LEU A 518 0.42 6.34 10.84
C LEU A 518 0.39 5.86 9.39
N LEU A 519 -0.80 5.78 8.77
CA LEU A 519 -0.93 5.37 7.37
C LEU A 519 -0.21 6.33 6.43
N GLN A 520 -0.37 7.64 6.62
CA GLN A 520 0.33 8.65 5.82
C GLN A 520 1.85 8.49 5.89
N ARG A 521 2.41 8.23 7.08
CA ARG A 521 3.84 7.96 7.22
C ARG A 521 4.27 6.70 6.48
N LEU A 522 3.50 5.61 6.57
CA LEU A 522 3.81 4.36 5.85
C LEU A 522 3.81 4.53 4.32
N LEU A 523 2.89 5.34 3.79
CA LEU A 523 2.84 5.67 2.36
C LEU A 523 4.03 6.53 1.94
N GLN A 524 4.35 7.57 2.72
CA GLN A 524 5.45 8.50 2.45
C GLN A 524 6.83 7.82 2.53
N GLU A 525 7.03 6.94 3.51
CA GLU A 525 8.32 6.28 3.76
C GLU A 525 8.51 5.00 2.94
N GLY A 526 7.47 4.52 2.23
CA GLY A 526 7.54 3.35 1.36
C GLY A 526 7.39 2.00 2.06
N GLY A 527 6.76 1.96 3.23
CA GLY A 527 6.34 0.70 3.86
C GLY A 527 5.24 -0.01 3.06
N VAL A 528 4.32 0.78 2.49
CA VAL A 528 3.40 0.36 1.43
C VAL A 528 4.06 0.60 0.08
N ASP A 529 4.10 -0.42 -0.77
CA ASP A 529 4.87 -0.40 -2.01
C ASP A 529 4.12 0.35 -3.12
N GLY A 530 4.52 1.60 -3.38
CA GLY A 530 3.95 2.44 -4.44
C GLY A 530 4.35 2.04 -5.87
N PHE A 531 5.29 1.10 -6.05
CA PHE A 531 5.67 0.62 -7.39
C PHE A 531 4.81 -0.55 -7.86
N ARG A 532 4.44 -1.44 -6.95
CA ARG A 532 3.86 -2.75 -7.28
C ARG A 532 2.52 -3.00 -6.60
N GLY A 533 2.19 -2.22 -5.57
CA GLY A 533 1.09 -2.51 -4.66
C GLY A 533 1.48 -3.45 -3.53
N GLY A 534 0.60 -3.56 -2.53
CA GLY A 534 0.84 -4.35 -1.32
C GLY A 534 1.82 -3.68 -0.35
N CYS A 535 2.28 -4.42 0.65
CA CYS A 535 3.24 -3.95 1.66
C CYS A 535 4.39 -4.93 1.87
N PHE A 536 5.54 -4.42 2.27
CA PHE A 536 6.72 -5.24 2.59
C PHE A 536 6.60 -5.89 3.96
N ASP A 537 7.41 -6.91 4.19
CA ASP A 537 7.39 -7.70 5.43
C ASP A 537 7.93 -6.95 6.65
N ALA A 538 9.25 -6.72 6.71
CA ALA A 538 9.89 -6.06 7.84
C ALA A 538 11.04 -5.15 7.42
N LEU A 539 11.10 -3.98 8.07
CA LEU A 539 12.05 -2.92 7.76
C LEU A 539 12.83 -2.51 9.01
N GLU A 540 14.07 -2.07 8.81
CA GLU A 540 14.84 -1.46 9.89
C GLU A 540 14.31 -0.06 10.18
N ARG A 541 14.04 0.24 11.45
CA ARG A 541 13.60 1.57 11.86
C ARG A 541 14.68 2.60 11.60
N ARG A 542 15.96 2.26 11.79
CA ARG A 542 17.10 3.17 11.59
C ARG A 542 17.95 2.74 10.39
N PRO A 543 17.56 3.09 9.16
CA PRO A 543 18.36 2.75 7.99
C PRO A 543 19.67 3.54 7.97
N GLY A 544 20.81 2.85 7.83
CA GLY A 544 22.13 3.49 7.84
C GLY A 544 22.44 4.39 6.63
N CYS A 545 21.67 4.30 5.55
CA CYS A 545 21.92 4.99 4.27
C CYS A 545 20.77 5.91 3.81
N GLY A 546 19.76 6.15 4.66
CA GLY A 546 18.62 7.04 4.32
C GLY A 546 17.63 6.48 3.29
N SER A 547 17.79 5.21 2.88
CA SER A 547 16.84 4.47 2.03
C SER A 547 16.21 3.32 2.82
N LEU A 548 15.14 2.71 2.30
CA LEU A 548 14.53 1.53 2.91
C LEU A 548 15.57 0.41 3.11
N THR A 549 15.74 -0.06 4.35
CA THR A 549 16.56 -1.23 4.66
C THR A 549 15.65 -2.39 5.06
N PHE A 550 15.66 -3.45 4.25
CA PHE A 550 14.93 -4.68 4.55
C PHE A 550 15.66 -5.48 5.63
N CYS A 551 14.91 -6.09 6.54
CA CYS A 551 15.50 -6.91 7.60
C CYS A 551 16.16 -8.19 7.09
N TRP A 552 15.67 -8.69 5.94
CA TRP A 552 16.21 -9.84 5.22
C TRP A 552 16.12 -9.59 3.71
N LEU A 553 14.99 -9.95 3.12
CA LEU A 553 14.69 -9.79 1.70
C LEU A 553 13.49 -8.86 1.54
N ASN A 554 13.37 -8.24 0.36
CA ASN A 554 12.22 -7.46 -0.07
C ASN A 554 11.02 -8.37 -0.36
N THR A 555 10.50 -8.99 0.68
CA THR A 555 9.43 -9.99 0.60
C THR A 555 8.10 -9.41 1.05
N LYS A 556 7.02 -10.07 0.64
CA LYS A 556 5.65 -9.74 0.99
C LYS A 556 4.97 -11.00 1.51
N ASP A 557 4.37 -10.92 2.69
CA ASP A 557 3.65 -12.03 3.31
C ASP A 557 2.14 -11.86 3.18
N PHE A 558 1.42 -12.97 2.98
CA PHE A 558 -0.01 -12.98 2.67
C PHE A 558 -0.85 -12.28 3.75
N TRP A 559 -0.54 -12.51 5.02
CA TRP A 559 -1.25 -11.94 6.15
C TRP A 559 -1.05 -10.43 6.27
N GLN A 560 0.11 -9.92 5.82
CA GLN A 560 0.38 -8.47 5.80
C GLN A 560 -0.35 -7.79 4.64
N GLN A 561 -0.54 -8.50 3.53
CA GLN A 561 -1.30 -7.97 2.39
C GLN A 561 -2.77 -7.75 2.76
N GLU A 562 -3.37 -8.67 3.53
CA GLU A 562 -4.68 -8.43 4.15
C GLU A 562 -4.66 -7.14 4.98
N GLN A 563 -3.68 -6.98 5.90
CA GLN A 563 -3.62 -5.77 6.73
C GLN A 563 -3.55 -4.50 5.88
N ALA A 564 -2.82 -4.53 4.76
CA ALA A 564 -2.72 -3.43 3.81
C ALA A 564 -4.07 -3.13 3.15
N ILE A 565 -4.72 -4.14 2.56
CA ILE A 565 -6.01 -4.00 1.87
C ILE A 565 -7.05 -3.44 2.82
N LEU A 566 -7.18 -4.01 4.02
CA LEU A 566 -8.17 -3.61 5.00
C LEU A 566 -7.90 -2.20 5.56
N ALA A 567 -6.64 -1.84 5.81
CA ALA A 567 -6.27 -0.48 6.24
C ALA A 567 -6.61 0.56 5.19
N LEU A 568 -6.24 0.32 3.94
CA LEU A 568 -6.47 1.29 2.87
C LEU A 568 -7.96 1.47 2.57
N LEU A 569 -8.74 0.38 2.55
CA LEU A 569 -10.19 0.44 2.36
C LEU A 569 -10.92 1.10 3.53
N MET A 570 -10.58 0.75 4.77
CA MET A 570 -11.21 1.34 5.95
C MET A 570 -10.84 2.82 6.11
N SER A 571 -9.59 3.20 5.85
CA SER A 571 -9.16 4.61 5.83
C SER A 571 -9.83 5.39 4.69
N TYR A 572 -10.03 4.79 3.52
CA TYR A 572 -10.83 5.41 2.45
C TYR A 572 -12.29 5.60 2.90
N GLY A 573 -12.91 4.59 3.52
CA GLY A 573 -14.26 4.70 4.07
C GLY A 573 -14.41 5.83 5.10
N ALA A 574 -13.38 6.03 5.94
CA ALA A 574 -13.37 7.07 6.96
C ALA A 574 -13.09 8.49 6.42
N THR A 575 -12.21 8.64 5.43
CA THR A 575 -11.66 9.95 5.01
C THR A 575 -12.06 10.41 3.62
N ARG A 576 -12.45 9.45 2.75
CA ARG A 576 -12.71 9.64 1.31
C ARG A 576 -11.52 10.21 0.52
N ARG A 577 -10.28 10.01 1.00
CA ARG A 577 -9.07 10.42 0.23
C ARG A 577 -8.82 9.44 -0.93
N PRO A 578 -8.72 9.93 -2.18
CA PRO A 578 -8.55 9.06 -3.35
C PRO A 578 -7.24 8.27 -3.33
N GLU A 579 -6.18 8.82 -2.72
CA GLU A 579 -4.88 8.14 -2.57
C GLU A 579 -5.02 6.79 -1.85
N TYR A 580 -5.86 6.69 -0.81
CA TYR A 580 -6.08 5.45 -0.08
C TYR A 580 -6.80 4.41 -0.95
N LEU A 581 -7.77 4.85 -1.76
CA LEU A 581 -8.47 3.95 -2.68
C LEU A 581 -7.53 3.45 -3.78
N ASP A 582 -6.68 4.32 -4.35
CA ASP A 582 -5.70 3.93 -5.36
C ASP A 582 -4.71 2.90 -4.82
N HIS A 583 -4.18 3.11 -3.60
CA HIS A 583 -3.33 2.12 -2.94
C HIS A 583 -4.09 0.83 -2.57
N ALA A 584 -5.37 0.92 -2.16
CA ALA A 584 -6.19 -0.26 -1.88
C ALA A 584 -6.37 -1.13 -3.13
N ARG A 585 -6.66 -0.50 -4.28
CA ARG A 585 -6.79 -1.16 -5.58
C ARG A 585 -5.47 -1.81 -6.00
N ALA A 586 -4.35 -1.12 -5.81
CA ALA A 586 -3.03 -1.67 -6.08
C ALA A 586 -2.70 -2.90 -5.20
N ALA A 587 -3.02 -2.85 -3.91
CA ALA A 587 -2.82 -3.98 -3.00
C ALA A 587 -3.71 -5.18 -3.36
N GLN A 588 -4.98 -4.94 -3.70
CA GLN A 588 -5.90 -5.99 -4.18
C GLN A 588 -5.41 -6.60 -5.50
N ALA A 589 -4.96 -5.78 -6.45
CA ALA A 589 -4.42 -6.26 -7.72
C ALA A 589 -3.18 -7.13 -7.51
N PHE A 590 -2.22 -6.69 -6.68
CA PHE A 590 -1.03 -7.49 -6.36
C PHE A 590 -1.40 -8.82 -5.70
N TYR A 591 -2.28 -8.80 -4.70
CA TYR A 591 -2.75 -10.00 -4.02
C TYR A 591 -3.39 -11.01 -4.97
N ASN A 592 -4.39 -10.57 -5.74
CA ASN A 592 -5.13 -11.45 -6.64
C ASN A 592 -4.28 -11.94 -7.84
N THR A 593 -3.20 -11.24 -8.18
CA THR A 593 -2.28 -11.65 -9.25
C THR A 593 -1.27 -12.68 -8.78
N PHE A 594 -0.67 -12.49 -7.59
CA PHE A 594 0.55 -13.21 -7.21
C PHE A 594 0.42 -14.13 -5.99
N PHE A 595 -0.57 -13.92 -5.12
CA PHE A 595 -0.72 -14.74 -3.91
C PHE A 595 -1.62 -15.95 -4.09
N LEU A 596 -2.56 -15.92 -5.03
CA LEU A 596 -3.47 -17.04 -5.29
C LEU A 596 -2.71 -18.20 -5.95
N ASN A 597 -2.60 -19.33 -5.24
CA ASN A 597 -2.08 -20.58 -5.78
C ASN A 597 -3.23 -21.37 -6.41
N LYS A 598 -3.42 -21.14 -7.71
CA LYS A 598 -4.53 -21.72 -8.50
C LYS A 598 -4.43 -23.24 -8.65
N ASP A 599 -3.21 -23.79 -8.69
CA ASP A 599 -3.01 -25.23 -8.86
C ASP A 599 -3.39 -26.04 -7.62
N GLN A 600 -3.42 -25.41 -6.44
CA GLN A 600 -3.69 -26.07 -5.16
C GLN A 600 -4.86 -25.41 -4.40
N GLU A 601 -5.65 -24.54 -5.06
CA GLU A 601 -6.79 -23.82 -4.47
C GLU A 601 -6.44 -23.18 -3.11
N SER A 602 -5.29 -22.50 -3.07
CA SER A 602 -4.69 -22.01 -1.83
C SER A 602 -4.03 -20.65 -1.99
N VAL A 603 -3.35 -20.16 -0.95
CA VAL A 603 -2.65 -18.88 -0.96
C VAL A 603 -1.20 -19.10 -0.58
N TYR A 604 -0.26 -18.63 -1.40
CA TYR A 604 1.17 -18.69 -1.06
C TYR A 604 1.44 -17.94 0.25
N PHE A 605 2.35 -18.44 1.08
CA PHE A 605 2.69 -17.71 2.31
C PHE A 605 3.40 -16.39 1.98
N ARG A 606 4.34 -16.44 1.03
CA ARG A 606 5.28 -15.37 0.74
C ARG A 606 5.54 -15.24 -0.75
N THR A 607 5.71 -14.00 -1.20
CA THR A 607 6.33 -13.68 -2.50
C THR A 607 7.57 -12.82 -2.30
N ASP A 608 8.44 -12.76 -3.30
CA ASP A 608 9.35 -11.63 -3.45
C ASP A 608 8.58 -10.35 -3.82
N ALA A 609 9.28 -9.23 -3.98
CA ALA A 609 8.66 -7.95 -4.30
C ALA A 609 7.92 -7.97 -5.65
N ASP A 610 8.42 -8.73 -6.63
CA ASP A 610 7.93 -8.81 -8.00
C ASP A 610 6.90 -9.95 -8.20
N GLY A 611 6.43 -10.56 -7.12
CA GLY A 611 5.33 -11.52 -7.13
C GLY A 611 5.72 -12.98 -7.34
N SER A 612 7.01 -13.34 -7.34
CA SER A 612 7.42 -14.74 -7.40
C SER A 612 7.18 -15.43 -6.06
N SER A 613 6.46 -16.55 -6.05
CA SER A 613 6.20 -17.31 -4.82
C SER A 613 7.48 -17.90 -4.22
N ILE A 614 7.64 -17.80 -2.90
CA ILE A 614 8.73 -18.44 -2.15
C ILE A 614 8.14 -19.62 -1.38
N THR A 615 8.58 -20.84 -1.70
CA THR A 615 8.06 -22.10 -1.14
C THR A 615 9.11 -22.88 -0.33
N ASP A 616 10.26 -22.26 -0.04
CA ASP A 616 11.32 -22.90 0.75
C ASP A 616 10.92 -23.07 2.22
N GLY A 617 11.15 -24.27 2.76
CA GLY A 617 10.93 -24.59 4.17
C GLY A 617 9.49 -24.37 4.62
N VAL A 618 9.30 -23.59 5.69
CA VAL A 618 7.98 -23.31 6.26
C VAL A 618 7.08 -22.47 5.34
N TYR A 619 7.66 -21.74 4.37
CA TYR A 619 6.89 -20.93 3.42
C TYR A 619 6.18 -21.78 2.35
N GLY A 620 6.65 -23.02 2.15
CA GLY A 620 5.96 -24.02 1.33
C GLY A 620 4.86 -24.77 2.06
N GLN A 621 4.49 -24.38 3.29
CA GLN A 621 3.40 -25.03 4.01
C GLN A 621 2.07 -24.30 3.76
N GLN A 622 1.02 -25.09 3.59
CA GLN A 622 -0.34 -24.55 3.46
C GLN A 622 -0.94 -24.23 4.83
N ALA A 623 -0.56 -24.97 5.85
CA ALA A 623 -0.91 -24.69 7.24
C ALA A 623 0.34 -24.83 8.13
N SER A 624 0.47 -23.96 9.12
CA SER A 624 1.54 -24.00 10.12
C SER A 624 1.09 -23.25 11.38
N HIS A 625 1.95 -23.20 12.41
CA HIS A 625 1.72 -22.34 13.58
C HIS A 625 1.35 -20.89 13.21
N ALA A 626 1.91 -20.37 12.11
CA ALA A 626 1.68 -19.00 11.64
C ALA A 626 0.57 -18.86 10.58
N LYS A 627 0.02 -19.97 10.05
CA LYS A 627 -0.95 -19.94 8.93
C LYS A 627 -2.06 -20.96 9.10
N SER A 628 -3.29 -20.47 9.06
CA SER A 628 -4.54 -21.24 9.07
C SER A 628 -5.59 -20.50 8.22
N GLY A 629 -6.81 -21.03 8.16
CA GLY A 629 -7.97 -20.38 7.55
C GLY A 629 -8.48 -19.14 8.29
N TYR A 630 -7.61 -18.24 8.74
CA TYR A 630 -7.99 -16.97 9.39
C TYR A 630 -7.74 -15.80 8.45
N HIS A 631 -6.48 -15.42 8.24
CA HIS A 631 -6.10 -14.21 7.52
C HIS A 631 -6.65 -14.16 6.09
N THR A 632 -6.60 -15.29 5.37
CA THR A 632 -7.19 -15.37 4.01
C THR A 632 -8.71 -15.21 4.00
N HIS A 633 -9.39 -15.76 5.01
CA HIS A 633 -10.86 -15.68 5.12
C HIS A 633 -11.30 -14.31 5.65
N GLU A 634 -10.56 -13.73 6.59
CA GLU A 634 -10.75 -12.36 7.07
C GLU A 634 -10.58 -11.35 5.94
N ASN A 635 -9.53 -11.53 5.11
CA ASN A 635 -9.31 -10.71 3.93
C ASN A 635 -10.50 -10.77 2.98
N ALA A 636 -10.96 -11.97 2.61
CA ALA A 636 -12.10 -12.13 1.70
C ALA A 636 -13.40 -11.57 2.29
N PHE A 637 -13.69 -11.87 3.56
CA PHE A 637 -14.89 -11.41 4.25
C PHE A 637 -14.94 -9.88 4.39
N LEU A 638 -13.88 -9.26 4.93
CA LEU A 638 -13.88 -7.81 5.19
C LEU A 638 -13.65 -6.99 3.92
N THR A 639 -12.86 -7.48 2.95
CA THR A 639 -12.72 -6.79 1.66
C THR A 639 -14.03 -6.79 0.89
N PHE A 640 -14.78 -7.90 0.89
CA PHE A 640 -16.14 -7.93 0.37
C PHE A 640 -17.01 -6.85 1.03
N LEU A 641 -17.01 -6.78 2.36
CA LEU A 641 -17.81 -5.79 3.08
C LEU A 641 -17.40 -4.36 2.74
N TYR A 642 -16.12 -4.06 2.72
CA TYR A 642 -15.63 -2.69 2.53
C TYR A 642 -15.73 -2.22 1.09
N ASN A 643 -15.50 -3.08 0.10
CA ASN A 643 -15.75 -2.73 -1.31
C ASN A 643 -17.23 -2.41 -1.53
N ASN A 644 -18.14 -3.24 -1.03
CA ASN A 644 -19.58 -3.02 -1.18
C ASN A 644 -20.12 -1.88 -0.29
N ALA A 645 -19.48 -1.56 0.83
CA ALA A 645 -19.88 -0.42 1.66
C ALA A 645 -19.35 0.92 1.12
N PHE A 646 -18.11 0.96 0.63
CA PHE A 646 -17.40 2.22 0.38
C PHE A 646 -17.14 2.52 -1.09
N VAL A 647 -16.98 1.50 -1.94
CA VAL A 647 -16.47 1.62 -3.32
C VAL A 647 -17.58 1.37 -4.34
N SER A 648 -18.00 0.12 -4.52
CA SER A 648 -19.05 -0.25 -5.49
C SER A 648 -20.44 0.15 -5.00
N ARG A 649 -20.62 0.25 -3.68
CA ARG A 649 -21.90 0.59 -3.03
C ARG A 649 -23.04 -0.37 -3.39
N ALA A 650 -22.70 -1.57 -3.85
CA ALA A 650 -23.68 -2.57 -4.26
C ALA A 650 -24.43 -3.15 -3.05
N GLU A 651 -25.62 -3.71 -3.31
CA GLU A 651 -26.33 -4.46 -2.28
C GLU A 651 -25.63 -5.80 -2.02
N PHE A 652 -25.62 -6.23 -0.76
CA PHE A 652 -25.02 -7.50 -0.37
C PHE A 652 -25.82 -8.18 0.75
N CYS A 653 -25.54 -9.46 0.99
CA CYS A 653 -26.20 -10.22 2.04
C CYS A 653 -25.20 -10.74 3.08
N LEU A 654 -25.64 -10.82 4.33
CA LEU A 654 -25.02 -11.63 5.37
C LEU A 654 -26.03 -12.62 5.94
N TYR A 655 -25.51 -13.73 6.47
CA TYR A 655 -26.30 -14.83 6.98
C TYR A 655 -26.02 -15.08 8.45
N PHE A 656 -27.08 -15.34 9.19
CA PHE A 656 -27.06 -15.66 10.62
C PHE A 656 -27.82 -16.96 10.85
N CYS A 657 -27.59 -17.64 11.97
CA CYS A 657 -28.36 -18.84 12.34
C CYS A 657 -28.42 -18.95 13.87
N PRO A 658 -29.28 -18.16 14.54
CA PRO A 658 -29.42 -18.22 16.00
C PRO A 658 -29.72 -19.65 16.45
N SER A 659 -28.98 -20.18 17.41
CA SER A 659 -29.11 -21.54 17.94
C SER A 659 -30.49 -21.74 18.58
N ASP A 660 -31.01 -22.94 18.48
CA ASP A 660 -32.18 -23.42 19.23
C ASP A 660 -32.01 -23.31 20.76
N LYS A 661 -30.76 -23.33 21.25
CA LYS A 661 -30.40 -23.16 22.66
C LYS A 661 -30.48 -21.71 23.14
N THR A 662 -30.53 -20.72 22.25
CA THR A 662 -30.50 -19.32 22.65
C THR A 662 -31.83 -18.89 23.27
N SER A 663 -31.78 -18.18 24.40
CA SER A 663 -32.95 -17.53 24.99
C SER A 663 -33.18 -16.12 24.44
N GLU A 664 -32.22 -15.58 23.68
CA GLU A 664 -32.24 -14.20 23.21
C GLU A 664 -33.44 -13.93 22.29
N THR A 665 -34.01 -12.73 22.43
CA THR A 665 -35.18 -12.26 21.67
C THR A 665 -34.80 -11.24 20.60
N ARG A 666 -33.51 -10.89 20.53
CA ARG A 666 -32.97 -9.91 19.58
C ARG A 666 -31.64 -10.39 19.00
N LEU A 667 -31.39 -10.01 17.75
CA LEU A 667 -30.13 -10.25 17.04
C LEU A 667 -29.54 -8.92 16.59
N SER A 668 -28.27 -8.71 16.90
CA SER A 668 -27.50 -7.64 16.28
C SER A 668 -27.02 -8.09 14.91
N VAL A 669 -27.32 -7.28 13.89
CA VAL A 669 -26.95 -7.56 12.50
C VAL A 669 -26.00 -6.50 11.95
N LEU A 670 -25.25 -5.84 12.82
CA LEU A 670 -24.17 -4.93 12.41
C LEU A 670 -23.07 -5.72 11.67
N PRO A 671 -22.77 -5.41 10.40
CA PRO A 671 -21.73 -6.10 9.60
C PRO A 671 -20.31 -5.92 10.12
N ASP A 672 -19.99 -4.74 10.63
CA ASP A 672 -18.72 -4.40 11.27
C ASP A 672 -18.85 -3.04 11.97
N PHE A 673 -17.82 -2.58 12.69
CA PHE A 673 -17.74 -1.20 13.19
C PHE A 673 -17.47 -0.19 12.04
N LEU A 674 -18.45 -0.06 11.15
CA LEU A 674 -18.48 0.97 10.11
C LEU A 674 -19.00 2.29 10.69
N ALA A 675 -18.76 3.39 9.97
CA ALA A 675 -19.29 4.69 10.35
C ALA A 675 -20.84 4.64 10.47
N PRO A 676 -21.44 5.39 11.41
CA PRO A 676 -22.89 5.47 11.53
C PRO A 676 -23.54 5.79 10.18
N ASP A 677 -24.62 5.06 9.87
CA ASP A 677 -25.41 5.19 8.63
C ASP A 677 -24.65 4.91 7.32
N ALA A 678 -23.43 4.38 7.36
CA ALA A 678 -22.70 3.95 6.16
C ALA A 678 -23.42 2.81 5.41
N ILE A 679 -24.23 2.03 6.12
CA ILE A 679 -24.97 0.89 5.62
C ILE A 679 -26.35 0.81 6.29
N LYS A 680 -27.34 0.31 5.56
CA LYS A 680 -28.71 0.13 6.03
C LYS A 680 -29.20 -1.27 5.69
N VAL A 681 -30.01 -1.85 6.58
CA VAL A 681 -30.75 -3.07 6.28
C VAL A 681 -31.84 -2.73 5.27
N ASN A 682 -31.82 -3.41 4.13
CA ASN A 682 -32.79 -3.26 3.05
C ASN A 682 -33.92 -4.31 3.16
N HIS A 683 -33.56 -5.57 3.45
CA HIS A 683 -34.49 -6.68 3.53
C HIS A 683 -34.00 -7.75 4.51
N VAL A 684 -34.93 -8.47 5.15
CA VAL A 684 -34.63 -9.57 6.06
C VAL A 684 -35.53 -10.74 5.71
N GLU A 685 -34.95 -11.93 5.59
CA GLU A 685 -35.67 -13.16 5.27
C GLU A 685 -35.24 -14.29 6.20
N ALA A 686 -36.19 -14.91 6.90
CA ALA A 686 -35.97 -16.20 7.54
C ALA A 686 -36.18 -17.29 6.48
N VAL A 687 -35.10 -17.96 6.05
CA VAL A 687 -35.09 -18.82 4.85
C VAL A 687 -36.14 -19.93 4.92
N ASN A 688 -36.30 -20.55 6.09
CA ASN A 688 -37.29 -21.62 6.30
C ASN A 688 -38.69 -21.10 6.69
N PHE A 689 -38.84 -19.78 6.87
CA PHE A 689 -40.05 -19.14 7.40
C PHE A 689 -40.34 -17.79 6.72
N PRO A 690 -40.57 -17.75 5.39
CA PRO A 690 -40.65 -16.51 4.59
C PRO A 690 -41.82 -15.58 4.99
N HIS A 691 -42.81 -16.06 5.75
CA HIS A 691 -43.93 -15.27 6.27
C HIS A 691 -43.73 -14.74 7.70
N VAL A 692 -42.55 -14.97 8.28
CA VAL A 692 -42.21 -14.52 9.62
C VAL A 692 -41.34 -13.29 9.50
N ALA A 693 -41.94 -12.12 9.71
CA ALA A 693 -41.20 -10.87 9.73
C ALA A 693 -40.28 -10.83 10.95
N ALA A 694 -38.98 -11.02 10.73
CA ALA A 694 -37.96 -10.45 11.61
C ALA A 694 -37.93 -8.95 11.29
N SER A 695 -38.56 -8.14 12.14
CA SER A 695 -38.71 -6.71 11.90
C SER A 695 -37.45 -5.97 12.39
N PRO A 696 -36.83 -5.11 11.56
CA PRO A 696 -35.71 -4.30 12.00
C PRO A 696 -36.19 -3.22 12.98
N ILE A 697 -35.50 -3.10 14.11
CA ILE A 697 -35.70 -2.08 15.13
C ILE A 697 -34.49 -1.13 15.10
N LEU A 698 -34.73 0.15 15.34
CA LEU A 698 -33.68 1.14 15.53
C LEU A 698 -32.71 0.69 16.63
N SER A 699 -31.42 0.69 16.30
CA SER A 699 -30.35 0.22 17.19
C SER A 699 -29.98 1.23 18.30
N GLY A 700 -30.61 2.42 18.30
CA GLY A 700 -30.20 3.54 19.16
C GLY A 700 -28.88 4.21 18.75
N ARG A 701 -28.18 3.70 17.71
CA ARG A 701 -26.98 4.28 17.11
C ARG A 701 -27.28 4.79 15.70
N GLY A 702 -27.56 6.08 15.57
CA GLY A 702 -27.99 6.68 14.30
C GLY A 702 -29.39 6.20 13.88
N ASP A 703 -29.73 6.45 12.61
CA ASP A 703 -31.07 6.15 12.07
C ASP A 703 -31.17 4.71 11.50
N SER A 704 -30.08 3.94 11.56
CA SER A 704 -30.01 2.61 10.97
C SER A 704 -30.54 1.51 11.91
N ALA A 705 -31.58 0.81 11.44
CA ALA A 705 -32.22 -0.30 12.16
C ALA A 705 -31.42 -1.60 12.01
N LEU A 706 -30.42 -1.78 12.88
CA LEU A 706 -29.45 -2.89 12.87
C LEU A 706 -29.69 -3.94 13.98
N LEU A 707 -30.87 -3.89 14.62
CA LEU A 707 -31.35 -4.91 15.53
C LEU A 707 -32.56 -5.60 14.92
N LEU A 708 -32.62 -6.93 14.99
CA LEU A 708 -33.79 -7.70 14.56
C LEU A 708 -34.49 -8.31 15.76
N GLU A 709 -35.82 -8.34 15.74
CA GLU A 709 -36.57 -9.25 16.61
C GLU A 709 -36.35 -10.70 16.18
N LEU A 710 -36.12 -11.58 17.16
CA LEU A 710 -35.94 -13.01 16.96
C LEU A 710 -37.15 -13.79 17.51
N PRO A 711 -38.15 -14.11 16.68
CA PRO A 711 -39.22 -15.03 17.05
C PRO A 711 -38.67 -16.41 17.44
N PRO A 712 -39.19 -17.08 18.49
CA PRO A 712 -38.71 -18.40 18.89
C PRO A 712 -38.71 -19.45 17.76
N LYS A 713 -39.66 -19.34 16.83
CA LYS A 713 -39.81 -20.26 15.69
C LYS A 713 -38.71 -20.16 14.62
N VAL A 714 -37.94 -19.07 14.55
CA VAL A 714 -36.85 -18.92 13.57
C VAL A 714 -35.50 -19.37 14.11
N ARG A 715 -35.42 -19.74 15.39
CA ARG A 715 -34.20 -20.31 16.00
C ARG A 715 -33.90 -21.67 15.36
N GLY A 716 -32.62 -21.96 15.15
CA GLY A 716 -32.12 -23.12 14.41
C GLY A 716 -32.30 -23.02 12.90
N SER A 717 -32.70 -21.85 12.35
CA SER A 717 -32.87 -21.65 10.91
C SER A 717 -32.04 -20.48 10.38
N PRO A 718 -31.55 -20.56 9.13
CA PRO A 718 -30.84 -19.46 8.50
C PRO A 718 -31.70 -18.20 8.37
N ILE A 719 -31.09 -17.06 8.66
CA ILE A 719 -31.64 -15.71 8.46
C ILE A 719 -30.71 -14.97 7.49
N GLN A 720 -31.24 -14.57 6.34
CA GLN A 720 -30.56 -13.72 5.38
C GLN A 720 -30.91 -12.25 5.67
N VAL A 721 -29.89 -11.41 5.76
CA VAL A 721 -30.03 -9.96 5.92
C VAL A 721 -29.38 -9.29 4.72
N ARG A 722 -30.18 -8.56 3.94
CA ARG A 722 -29.72 -7.78 2.79
C ARG A 722 -29.43 -6.35 3.23
N TYR A 723 -28.26 -5.86 2.86
CA TYR A 723 -27.79 -4.51 3.13
C TYR A 723 -27.68 -3.71 1.84
N LYS A 724 -27.77 -2.40 1.98
CA LYS A 724 -27.43 -1.43 0.96
C LYS A 724 -26.57 -0.33 1.55
N ALA A 725 -25.75 0.31 0.73
CA ALA A 725 -25.00 1.49 1.15
C ALA A 725 -25.96 2.59 1.63
N GLY A 726 -25.66 3.20 2.77
CA GLY A 726 -26.40 4.33 3.31
C GLY A 726 -25.91 5.66 2.73
N ALA A 727 -26.17 6.79 3.38
CA ALA A 727 -25.62 8.06 2.90
C ALA A 727 -24.10 8.07 3.10
N ASP A 728 -23.37 8.92 2.37
CA ASP A 728 -21.97 9.14 2.69
C ASP A 728 -21.86 9.64 4.14
N ALA A 729 -21.16 8.86 4.96
CA ALA A 729 -20.95 9.22 6.35
C ALA A 729 -20.26 10.60 6.42
N PRO A 730 -20.62 11.44 7.40
CA PRO A 730 -19.88 12.67 7.65
C PRO A 730 -18.40 12.31 7.86
N LYS A 731 -17.51 13.05 7.20
CA LYS A 731 -16.06 12.85 7.35
C LYS A 731 -15.75 12.96 8.84
N LEU A 732 -15.20 11.88 9.43
CA LEU A 732 -14.35 12.01 10.60
C LEU A 732 -13.08 12.71 10.11
N ALA A 733 -13.18 14.02 9.85
CA ALA A 733 -12.09 14.80 9.31
C ALA A 733 -10.98 14.76 10.35
N PRO A 734 -9.85 14.11 10.05
CA PRO A 734 -8.76 14.08 11.01
C PRO A 734 -8.29 15.52 11.22
N GLU A 735 -8.39 16.01 12.45
CA GLU A 735 -7.78 17.29 12.81
C GLU A 735 -6.29 17.04 13.02
N PRO A 736 -5.40 18.00 12.69
CA PRO A 736 -3.99 17.87 13.01
C PRO A 736 -3.87 17.57 14.51
N LEU A 737 -3.22 16.45 14.86
CA LEU A 737 -2.89 16.12 16.25
C LEU A 737 -2.37 17.40 16.92
N LYS A 738 -2.99 17.81 18.04
CA LYS A 738 -2.60 19.02 18.76
C LYS A 738 -1.08 18.97 18.96
N ARG A 739 -0.36 19.79 18.19
CA ARG A 739 1.09 19.88 18.27
C ARG A 739 1.41 20.33 19.69
N VAL A 740 2.04 19.47 20.47
CA VAL A 740 2.93 19.94 21.54
C VAL A 740 3.97 20.83 20.84
N PRO A 741 4.29 22.03 21.37
CA PRO A 741 5.16 22.97 20.67
C PRO A 741 6.50 22.31 20.32
N VAL A 742 6.75 22.18 19.02
CA VAL A 742 8.01 21.67 18.50
C VAL A 742 9.03 22.82 18.61
N PRO A 743 10.18 22.64 19.29
CA PRO A 743 11.28 23.58 19.20
C PRO A 743 11.72 23.68 17.74
N VAL A 744 11.90 24.91 17.26
CA VAL A 744 12.43 25.25 15.94
C VAL A 744 13.64 24.35 15.59
N PRO A 745 13.74 23.79 14.37
CA PRO A 745 14.89 23.00 13.97
C PRO A 745 16.18 23.79 14.22
N ILE A 746 17.07 23.21 15.02
CA ILE A 746 18.44 23.68 15.18
C ILE A 746 19.07 23.67 13.80
N GLN A 747 19.46 24.85 13.32
CA GLN A 747 20.26 25.00 12.09
C GLN A 747 21.44 24.02 12.15
N PRO A 748 21.77 23.31 11.06
CA PRO A 748 22.97 22.50 11.03
C PRO A 748 24.17 23.39 11.35
N ALA A 749 24.98 22.93 12.30
CA ALA A 749 26.15 23.64 12.82
C ALA A 749 26.99 24.18 11.65
N ALA A 750 27.24 25.48 11.68
CA ALA A 750 28.18 26.13 10.78
C ALA A 750 29.51 25.36 10.80
N ALA A 751 29.88 24.82 9.64
CA ALA A 751 31.23 24.31 9.44
C ALA A 751 32.21 25.44 9.78
N SER A 752 33.06 25.18 10.76
CA SER A 752 34.08 26.08 11.26
C SER A 752 34.91 26.63 10.10
N THR A 753 34.90 27.95 9.96
CA THR A 753 35.80 28.70 9.08
C THR A 753 37.25 28.52 9.54
N SER A 754 38.04 27.76 8.79
CA SER A 754 39.50 27.89 8.82
C SER A 754 39.90 29.05 7.91
N SER A 755 40.28 30.16 8.54
CA SER A 755 40.91 31.31 7.90
C SER A 755 42.34 30.98 7.48
N GLY A 756 42.69 31.23 6.21
CA GLY A 756 44.07 31.34 5.75
C GLY A 756 44.30 30.81 4.34
N GLY A 757 44.32 31.70 3.34
CA GLY A 757 44.74 31.38 1.98
C GLY A 757 44.18 32.36 0.95
N ASP A 758 45.05 33.19 0.39
CA ASP A 758 44.76 34.36 -0.44
C ASP A 758 43.88 34.08 -1.69
N GLY A 759 42.84 34.92 -1.82
CA GLY A 759 42.50 35.65 -3.06
C GLY A 759 42.14 34.88 -4.33
N VAL A 760 40.86 34.49 -4.49
CA VAL A 760 40.05 34.67 -5.72
C VAL A 760 38.56 34.74 -5.31
N MET A 761 37.83 35.78 -5.75
CA MET A 761 36.38 35.94 -5.54
C MET A 761 35.58 34.81 -6.23
N PRO A 762 34.47 34.30 -5.65
CA PRO A 762 33.74 33.18 -6.22
C PRO A 762 33.01 33.57 -7.51
N THR A 763 33.15 32.74 -8.53
CA THR A 763 32.44 32.80 -9.82
C THR A 763 30.92 32.77 -9.61
N PHE A 764 30.20 33.74 -10.19
CA PHE A 764 28.74 33.86 -10.10
C PHE A 764 28.00 32.58 -10.54
N GLN A 765 27.16 32.03 -9.67
CA GLN A 765 26.28 30.90 -9.97
C GLN A 765 25.17 31.38 -10.92
N LYS A 766 25.03 30.75 -12.09
CA LYS A 766 24.01 31.09 -13.11
C LYS A 766 22.61 30.92 -12.51
N LYS A 767 21.68 31.84 -12.80
CA LYS A 767 20.32 31.85 -12.24
C LYS A 767 19.23 31.81 -13.30
N ILE A 768 18.09 31.20 -12.96
CA ILE A 768 16.84 31.27 -13.72
C ILE A 768 15.74 31.80 -12.82
N GLY A 769 15.01 32.80 -13.30
CA GLY A 769 13.89 33.38 -12.59
C GLY A 769 12.58 32.67 -12.93
N ILE A 770 11.78 32.29 -11.94
CA ILE A 770 10.44 31.74 -12.17
C ILE A 770 9.40 32.73 -11.63
N LEU A 771 8.52 33.22 -12.50
CA LEU A 771 7.43 34.10 -12.10
C LEU A 771 6.31 33.29 -11.45
N VAL A 772 5.92 33.63 -10.22
CA VAL A 772 4.93 32.89 -9.44
C VAL A 772 3.91 33.82 -8.79
N GLU A 773 2.67 33.34 -8.69
CA GLU A 773 1.57 33.88 -7.91
C GLU A 773 0.67 32.68 -7.50
N THR A 774 -0.29 32.88 -6.58
CA THR A 774 -1.25 31.84 -6.18
C THR A 774 -1.96 31.25 -7.40
N HIS A 775 -2.33 29.97 -7.36
CA HIS A 775 -2.84 29.19 -8.50
C HIS A 775 -1.76 28.87 -9.55
N TYR A 776 -0.54 28.58 -9.10
CA TYR A 776 0.49 27.97 -9.93
C TYR A 776 0.30 26.44 -9.97
N VAL A 777 0.96 25.78 -10.93
CA VAL A 777 1.01 24.31 -11.02
C VAL A 777 2.23 23.79 -10.26
N ALA A 778 2.04 23.08 -9.14
CA ALA A 778 3.14 22.66 -8.26
C ALA A 778 4.13 21.68 -8.92
N ASP A 779 3.61 20.73 -9.69
CA ASP A 779 4.43 19.72 -10.35
C ASP A 779 5.37 20.32 -11.39
N GLU A 780 4.89 21.36 -12.09
CA GLU A 780 5.69 22.10 -13.08
C GLU A 780 6.87 22.82 -12.43
N ILE A 781 6.62 23.57 -11.35
CA ILE A 781 7.69 24.29 -10.64
C ILE A 781 8.71 23.32 -10.05
N ARG A 782 8.26 22.19 -9.47
CA ARG A 782 9.13 21.15 -8.93
C ARG A 782 10.03 20.56 -10.02
N TYR A 783 9.43 20.17 -11.14
CA TYR A 783 10.13 19.59 -12.29
C TYR A 783 11.17 20.55 -12.89
N TRP A 784 10.82 21.83 -13.06
CA TRP A 784 11.78 22.84 -13.52
C TRP A 784 12.93 23.00 -12.53
N GLY A 785 12.63 23.04 -11.23
CA GLY A 785 13.62 23.10 -10.17
C GLY A 785 14.64 21.96 -10.26
N GLU A 786 14.18 20.72 -10.41
CA GLU A 786 15.05 19.54 -10.53
C GLU A 786 15.96 19.61 -11.76
N ILE A 787 15.41 19.92 -12.94
CA ILE A 787 16.20 20.02 -14.18
C ILE A 787 17.23 21.14 -14.09
N LEU A 788 16.81 22.33 -13.67
CA LEU A 788 17.68 23.50 -13.63
C LEU A 788 18.82 23.31 -12.62
N ASN A 789 18.51 22.79 -11.43
CA ASN A 789 19.51 22.48 -10.42
C ASN A 789 20.49 21.40 -10.90
N SER A 790 20.01 20.35 -11.56
CA SER A 790 20.87 19.29 -12.13
C SER A 790 21.83 19.81 -13.22
N ARG A 791 21.51 20.95 -13.83
CA ARG A 791 22.31 21.61 -14.88
C ARG A 791 23.12 22.80 -14.36
N GLY A 792 23.17 23.00 -13.05
CA GLY A 792 24.00 24.02 -12.39
C GLY A 792 23.38 25.42 -12.34
N TYR A 793 22.07 25.55 -12.60
CA TYR A 793 21.35 26.82 -12.46
C TYR A 793 20.66 26.89 -11.10
N LYS A 794 20.80 28.03 -10.42
CA LYS A 794 20.01 28.34 -9.22
C LYS A 794 18.65 28.92 -9.62
N VAL A 795 17.58 28.35 -9.08
CA VAL A 795 16.23 28.89 -9.26
C VAL A 795 15.95 30.01 -8.26
N GLU A 796 15.42 31.14 -8.76
CA GLU A 796 14.92 32.25 -7.95
C GLU A 796 13.44 32.47 -8.28
N TYR A 797 12.57 32.42 -7.28
CA TYR A 797 11.16 32.73 -7.47
C TYR A 797 10.94 34.23 -7.40
N LEU A 798 10.23 34.80 -8.39
CA LEU A 798 9.93 36.23 -8.46
C LEU A 798 8.42 36.46 -8.49
N SER A 799 7.97 37.47 -7.77
CA SER A 799 6.58 37.92 -7.82
C SER A 799 6.49 39.44 -7.68
N ASN A 800 5.27 39.96 -7.68
CA ASN A 800 4.98 41.37 -7.46
C ASN A 800 4.61 41.59 -5.99
N LEU A 801 5.62 41.79 -5.14
CA LEU A 801 5.46 41.91 -3.69
C LEU A 801 5.32 43.39 -3.28
N LYS A 802 6.12 44.28 -3.88
CA LYS A 802 6.19 45.70 -3.52
C LYS A 802 4.92 46.48 -3.84
N GLN A 803 4.17 46.10 -4.88
CA GLN A 803 2.86 46.71 -5.16
C GLN A 803 1.87 46.55 -3.98
N TRP A 804 2.04 45.49 -3.18
CA TRP A 804 1.22 45.20 -2.00
C TRP A 804 1.88 45.62 -0.68
N GLY A 805 3.05 46.27 -0.72
CA GLY A 805 3.77 46.73 0.47
C GLY A 805 4.38 45.61 1.33
N ILE A 806 4.59 44.41 0.76
CA ILE A 806 5.14 43.25 1.46
C ILE A 806 6.55 42.91 0.95
N SER A 807 7.43 42.42 1.84
CA SER A 807 8.80 42.02 1.52
C SER A 807 8.94 40.52 1.20
N GLN A 808 7.93 39.73 1.58
CA GLN A 808 7.87 38.28 1.39
C GLN A 808 6.39 37.87 1.41
N ASN A 809 6.03 36.85 0.63
CA ASN A 809 4.71 36.23 0.68
C ASN A 809 4.79 34.71 0.50
N THR A 810 3.73 34.02 0.88
CA THR A 810 3.53 32.59 0.60
C THR A 810 2.39 32.45 -0.41
N PHE A 811 2.71 31.92 -1.59
CA PHE A 811 1.73 31.60 -2.63
C PHE A 811 1.38 30.11 -2.57
N TYR A 812 0.21 29.76 -3.06
CA TYR A 812 -0.28 28.37 -3.06
C TYR A 812 -0.59 27.89 -4.48
N ASP A 813 -0.48 26.59 -4.70
CA ASP A 813 -0.86 25.97 -5.98
C ASP A 813 -2.39 25.99 -6.22
N ASN A 814 -2.82 25.54 -7.40
CA ASN A 814 -4.25 25.50 -7.79
C ASN A 814 -5.17 24.81 -6.76
N ASP A 815 -4.63 23.82 -6.03
CA ASP A 815 -5.38 23.03 -5.04
C ASP A 815 -5.19 23.54 -3.61
N TYR A 816 -4.45 24.63 -3.41
CA TYR A 816 -4.10 25.20 -2.10
C TYR A 816 -3.35 24.24 -1.14
N ARG A 817 -2.58 23.29 -1.69
CA ARG A 817 -1.86 22.24 -0.96
C ARG A 817 -0.39 22.56 -0.76
N THR A 818 0.27 23.06 -1.81
CA THR A 818 1.72 23.28 -1.79
C THR A 818 2.01 24.76 -1.57
N PRO A 819 2.64 25.16 -0.45
CA PRO A 819 3.07 26.54 -0.24
C PRO A 819 4.43 26.80 -0.92
N LEU A 820 4.56 27.96 -1.56
CA LEU A 820 5.82 28.48 -2.09
C LEU A 820 6.10 29.87 -1.53
N VAL A 821 7.22 29.99 -0.83
CA VAL A 821 7.65 31.26 -0.22
C VAL A 821 8.48 32.06 -1.23
N VAL A 822 8.07 33.29 -1.47
CA VAL A 822 8.72 34.20 -2.43
C VAL A 822 9.10 35.50 -1.73
N SER A 823 10.38 35.86 -1.83
CA SER A 823 10.94 37.09 -1.25
C SER A 823 11.62 38.00 -2.28
N ASN A 824 11.72 37.57 -3.55
CA ASN A 824 12.30 38.37 -4.61
C ASN A 824 11.18 39.08 -5.39
N ASP A 825 11.28 40.41 -5.44
CA ASP A 825 10.30 41.27 -6.10
C ASP A 825 10.84 41.70 -7.47
N PHE A 826 10.10 41.45 -8.54
CA PHE A 826 10.59 41.77 -9.88
C PHE A 826 10.45 43.26 -10.26
N GLN A 827 9.74 44.08 -9.48
CA GLN A 827 9.54 45.51 -9.79
C GLN A 827 10.87 46.26 -9.82
N GLN A 828 11.85 45.83 -9.01
CA GLN A 828 13.16 46.47 -8.92
C GLN A 828 13.98 46.39 -10.22
N TYR A 829 13.65 45.47 -11.13
CA TYR A 829 14.40 45.27 -12.38
C TYR A 829 13.80 46.04 -13.57
N ILE A 830 12.57 46.55 -13.47
CA ILE A 830 11.86 47.18 -14.59
C ILE A 830 12.61 48.38 -15.18
N ASN A 831 13.11 49.26 -14.31
CA ASN A 831 13.84 50.46 -14.71
C ASN A 831 15.36 50.26 -14.77
N ASN A 832 15.85 49.06 -14.44
CA ASN A 832 17.27 48.74 -14.46
C ASN A 832 17.49 47.23 -14.76
N PRO A 833 17.14 46.77 -15.98
CA PRO A 833 17.21 45.36 -16.34
C PRO A 833 18.65 44.81 -16.36
N GLN A 834 19.67 45.68 -16.47
CA GLN A 834 21.08 45.30 -16.38
C GLN A 834 21.41 44.59 -15.06
N LEU A 835 20.71 44.92 -13.96
CA LEU A 835 20.86 44.24 -12.67
C LEU A 835 20.55 42.74 -12.75
N LEU A 836 19.72 42.29 -13.70
CA LEU A 836 19.45 40.87 -13.89
C LEU A 836 20.70 40.14 -14.38
N HIS A 837 21.44 40.71 -15.33
CA HIS A 837 22.73 40.18 -15.79
C HIS A 837 23.78 40.21 -14.68
N ASP A 838 23.88 41.33 -13.95
CA ASP A 838 24.83 41.51 -12.84
C ASP A 838 24.57 40.50 -11.70
N GLN A 839 23.32 40.10 -11.51
CA GLN A 839 22.92 39.09 -10.53
C GLN A 839 22.98 37.65 -11.05
N GLY A 840 23.40 37.46 -12.30
CA GLY A 840 23.65 36.15 -12.90
C GLY A 840 22.45 35.48 -13.57
N PHE A 841 21.34 36.20 -13.81
CA PHE A 841 20.18 35.65 -14.52
C PHE A 841 20.50 35.36 -15.99
N LYS A 842 20.02 34.23 -16.49
CA LYS A 842 20.17 33.79 -17.90
C LYS A 842 18.85 33.60 -18.62
N GLY A 843 17.74 33.55 -17.88
CA GLY A 843 16.43 33.37 -18.47
C GLY A 843 15.33 33.34 -17.43
N PHE A 844 14.10 33.33 -17.92
CA PHE A 844 12.89 33.41 -17.10
C PHE A 844 11.86 32.36 -17.53
N LEU A 845 11.17 31.78 -16.56
CA LEU A 845 10.05 30.86 -16.78
C LEU A 845 8.76 31.46 -16.21
N LEU A 846 7.70 31.37 -16.99
CA LEU A 846 6.36 31.79 -16.62
C LEU A 846 5.54 30.54 -16.32
N CYS A 847 5.16 30.33 -15.07
CA CYS A 847 4.40 29.13 -14.68
C CYS A 847 2.98 29.12 -15.27
N ALA A 848 2.47 27.91 -15.45
CA ALA A 848 1.12 27.60 -15.87
C ALA A 848 0.10 27.81 -14.73
N GLY A 849 -1.18 27.63 -15.04
CA GLY A 849 -2.30 27.88 -14.13
C GLY A 849 -2.77 29.34 -14.17
N TYR A 850 -3.52 29.75 -13.15
CA TYR A 850 -4.07 31.11 -13.06
C TYR A 850 -3.07 32.14 -12.52
N ALA A 851 -1.84 31.71 -12.17
CA ALA A 851 -0.79 32.62 -11.71
C ALA A 851 -0.54 33.79 -12.67
N MET A 852 -0.43 33.54 -13.98
CA MET A 852 -0.21 34.61 -14.96
C MET A 852 -1.44 35.52 -15.15
N ASP A 853 -2.66 34.98 -15.00
CA ASP A 853 -3.89 35.78 -15.01
C ASP A 853 -3.96 36.76 -13.82
N ARG A 854 -3.46 36.32 -12.66
CA ARG A 854 -3.36 37.19 -11.48
C ARG A 854 -2.26 38.24 -11.62
N LEU A 855 -1.10 37.87 -12.16
CA LEU A 855 0.01 38.80 -12.37
C LEU A 855 -0.31 39.91 -13.39
N ARG A 856 -1.23 39.67 -14.34
CA ARG A 856 -1.72 40.70 -15.27
C ARG A 856 -2.78 41.64 -14.67
N PHE A 857 -3.08 41.55 -13.37
CA PHE A 857 -4.00 42.47 -12.72
C PHE A 857 -3.45 43.91 -12.69
N ASP A 858 -4.19 44.86 -13.25
CA ASP A 858 -3.84 46.29 -13.29
C ASP A 858 -4.88 47.10 -12.50
N PRO A 859 -4.57 47.53 -11.26
CA PRO A 859 -5.50 48.27 -10.41
C PRO A 859 -5.79 49.69 -10.92
N CYS A 860 -4.99 50.21 -11.86
CA CYS A 860 -5.06 51.60 -12.32
C CYS A 860 -5.50 51.71 -13.79
N ARG A 861 -6.23 50.71 -14.29
CA ARG A 861 -6.56 50.59 -15.72
C ARG A 861 -7.41 51.75 -16.23
N LYS A 862 -6.95 52.37 -17.33
CA LYS A 862 -7.65 53.49 -18.01
C LYS A 862 -8.24 53.04 -19.34
N ARG A 863 -9.38 53.63 -19.71
CA ARG A 863 -10.05 53.37 -21.00
C ARG A 863 -9.09 53.66 -22.16
N GLY A 864 -8.96 52.69 -23.07
CA GLY A 864 -8.13 52.82 -24.28
C GLY A 864 -6.62 52.69 -24.08
N GLN A 865 -6.14 52.37 -22.87
CA GLN A 865 -4.73 52.11 -22.62
C GLN A 865 -4.43 50.60 -22.56
N PRO A 866 -3.25 50.16 -23.02
CA PRO A 866 -2.77 48.78 -22.82
C PRO A 866 -2.69 48.42 -21.33
N ASN A 867 -2.68 47.13 -21.01
CA ASN A 867 -2.45 46.67 -19.64
C ASN A 867 -1.08 47.17 -19.16
N ASN A 868 -1.05 47.82 -17.99
CA ASN A 868 0.17 48.37 -17.42
C ASN A 868 0.50 47.75 -16.06
N SER A 869 0.09 46.51 -15.79
CA SER A 869 0.49 45.79 -14.58
C SER A 869 2.01 45.73 -14.45
N VAL A 870 2.50 45.65 -13.21
CA VAL A 870 3.94 45.57 -12.92
C VAL A 870 4.56 44.36 -13.61
N ALA A 871 3.85 43.23 -13.68
CA ALA A 871 4.31 42.02 -14.37
C ALA A 871 4.42 42.21 -15.89
N VAL A 872 3.48 42.95 -16.51
CA VAL A 872 3.57 43.27 -17.96
C VAL A 872 4.75 44.21 -18.24
N GLN A 873 4.99 45.19 -17.37
CA GLN A 873 6.16 46.07 -17.49
C GLN A 873 7.48 45.29 -17.32
N PHE A 874 7.54 44.36 -16.37
CA PHE A 874 8.69 43.47 -16.20
C PHE A 874 8.89 42.55 -17.40
N LEU A 875 7.82 41.93 -17.91
CA LEU A 875 7.88 41.09 -19.10
C LEU A 875 8.41 41.86 -20.31
N LYS A 876 7.97 43.12 -20.52
CA LYS A 876 8.52 44.01 -21.56
C LYS A 876 10.03 44.25 -21.39
N ALA A 877 10.48 44.48 -20.16
CA ALA A 877 11.88 44.75 -19.87
C ALA A 877 12.78 43.54 -20.18
N ILE A 878 12.36 42.32 -19.80
CA ILE A 878 13.14 41.10 -20.08
C ILE A 878 13.03 40.66 -21.55
N ASP A 879 11.89 40.89 -22.20
CA ASP A 879 11.68 40.49 -23.59
C ASP A 879 12.35 41.42 -24.60
N ALA A 880 12.59 42.69 -24.23
CA ALA A 880 13.37 43.63 -25.05
C ALA A 880 14.87 43.29 -25.12
N ASP A 881 15.36 42.36 -24.28
CA ASP A 881 16.76 41.99 -24.21
C ASP A 881 17.01 40.62 -24.89
N PRO A 882 17.71 40.58 -26.04
CA PRO A 882 18.03 39.34 -26.75
C PRO A 882 19.00 38.43 -25.97
N GLY A 883 19.59 38.91 -24.88
CA GLY A 883 20.44 38.15 -23.96
C GLY A 883 19.69 37.27 -22.96
N PHE A 884 18.36 37.16 -23.05
CA PHE A 884 17.56 36.24 -22.25
C PHE A 884 16.81 35.20 -23.09
N VAL A 885 16.57 34.04 -22.47
CA VAL A 885 15.60 33.04 -22.92
C VAL A 885 14.38 33.09 -22.01
N ILE A 886 13.19 33.22 -22.58
CA ILE A 886 11.92 33.23 -21.86
C ILE A 886 11.14 31.97 -22.22
N GLY A 887 10.72 31.21 -21.21
CA GLY A 887 9.89 30.02 -21.38
C GLY A 887 8.50 30.22 -20.79
N GLY A 888 7.46 29.83 -21.51
CA GLY A 888 6.09 29.82 -20.99
C GLY A 888 5.35 28.52 -21.33
N SER A 889 4.73 27.90 -20.34
CA SER A 889 3.90 26.70 -20.51
C SER A 889 2.41 27.02 -20.38
N CYS A 890 1.56 26.37 -21.17
CA CYS A 890 0.11 26.36 -21.03
C CYS A 890 -0.51 27.78 -21.05
N HIS A 891 -1.25 28.10 -19.98
CA HIS A 891 -1.85 29.39 -19.64
C HIS A 891 -0.88 30.55 -19.42
N SER A 892 0.44 30.31 -19.39
CA SER A 892 1.42 31.39 -19.24
C SER A 892 1.25 32.51 -20.29
N MET A 893 0.74 32.16 -21.48
CA MET A 893 0.49 33.11 -22.57
C MET A 893 -0.54 34.18 -22.22
N TRP A 894 -1.35 34.02 -21.18
CA TRP A 894 -2.23 35.08 -20.71
C TRP A 894 -1.50 36.36 -20.31
N LEU A 895 -0.26 36.28 -19.82
CA LEU A 895 0.55 37.47 -19.52
C LEU A 895 1.02 38.16 -20.82
N TYR A 896 1.39 37.39 -21.85
CA TYR A 896 1.71 37.92 -23.17
C TYR A 896 0.48 38.57 -23.84
N CYS A 897 -0.68 37.93 -23.75
CA CYS A 897 -1.94 38.45 -24.32
C CYS A 897 -2.39 39.76 -23.66
N ALA A 898 -1.91 40.08 -22.45
CA ALA A 898 -2.23 41.33 -21.78
C ALA A 898 -1.61 42.56 -22.49
N CYS A 899 -0.57 42.37 -23.31
CA CYS A 899 0.02 43.42 -24.13
C CYS A 899 0.31 42.89 -25.55
N PRO A 900 -0.58 43.17 -26.53
CA PRO A 900 -0.44 42.67 -27.90
C PRO A 900 0.94 42.92 -28.56
N ASP A 901 1.62 44.02 -28.23
CA ASP A 901 2.97 44.32 -28.74
C ASP A 901 4.02 43.24 -28.39
N LEU A 902 3.77 42.41 -27.37
CA LEU A 902 4.63 41.31 -26.97
C LEU A 902 4.46 40.04 -27.81
N ILE A 903 3.30 39.82 -28.41
CA ILE A 903 2.94 38.55 -29.07
C ILE A 903 2.53 38.70 -30.54
N LYS A 904 2.18 39.91 -30.98
CA LYS A 904 1.71 40.18 -32.34
C LYS A 904 2.73 39.72 -33.38
N GLY A 905 2.34 38.77 -34.21
CA GLY A 905 3.15 38.19 -35.27
C GLY A 905 4.15 37.11 -34.83
N ARG A 906 4.29 36.87 -33.50
CA ARG A 906 5.16 35.82 -32.95
C ARG A 906 4.52 34.46 -33.04
N GLU A 907 5.35 33.43 -33.24
CA GLU A 907 4.91 32.05 -33.28
C GLU A 907 4.96 31.43 -31.88
N VAL A 908 3.85 30.85 -31.42
CA VAL A 908 3.73 30.24 -30.09
C VAL A 908 2.86 29.00 -30.13
N THR A 909 2.98 28.18 -29.09
CA THR A 909 1.96 27.19 -28.73
C THR A 909 1.41 27.49 -27.33
N CYS A 910 0.23 26.96 -27.00
CA CYS A 910 -0.48 27.29 -25.77
C CYS A 910 -1.48 26.20 -25.36
N ALA A 911 -2.19 26.39 -24.24
CA ALA A 911 -3.28 25.49 -23.88
C ALA A 911 -4.42 25.60 -24.91
N SER A 912 -5.08 24.48 -25.25
CA SER A 912 -6.14 24.45 -26.25
C SER A 912 -7.30 25.39 -25.94
N ASN A 913 -7.57 25.63 -24.66
CA ASN A 913 -8.65 26.52 -24.22
C ASN A 913 -8.30 28.02 -24.24
N ILE A 914 -7.08 28.41 -24.65
CA ILE A 914 -6.67 29.83 -24.75
C ILE A 914 -6.15 30.21 -26.14
N VAL A 915 -6.34 29.34 -27.14
CA VAL A 915 -5.96 29.59 -28.53
C VAL A 915 -6.56 30.92 -29.01
N GLU A 916 -7.85 31.11 -28.74
CA GLU A 916 -8.58 32.34 -29.10
C GLU A 916 -8.00 33.58 -28.39
N ASP A 917 -7.55 33.49 -27.14
CA ASP A 917 -6.91 34.61 -26.46
C ASP A 917 -5.63 35.05 -27.19
N VAL A 918 -4.82 34.07 -27.62
CA VAL A 918 -3.55 34.28 -28.31
C VAL A 918 -3.77 34.86 -29.71
N GLU A 919 -4.69 34.28 -30.48
CA GLU A 919 -5.01 34.74 -31.83
C GLU A 919 -5.61 36.14 -31.82
N ASN A 920 -6.51 36.44 -30.87
CA ASN A 920 -7.09 37.79 -30.71
C ASN A 920 -6.04 38.83 -30.29
N ALA A 921 -4.99 38.43 -29.57
CA ALA A 921 -3.85 39.30 -29.27
C ALA A 921 -2.87 39.45 -30.46
N GLY A 922 -3.09 38.71 -31.55
CA GLY A 922 -2.31 38.76 -32.79
C GLY A 922 -1.15 37.76 -32.86
N GLY A 923 -1.07 36.80 -31.94
CA GLY A 923 -0.10 35.71 -32.00
C GLY A 923 -0.43 34.67 -33.08
N LYS A 924 0.59 33.95 -33.56
CA LYS A 924 0.44 32.82 -34.50
C LYS A 924 0.54 31.51 -33.74
N VAL A 925 -0.57 30.79 -33.61
CA VAL A 925 -0.60 29.51 -32.91
C VAL A 925 -0.09 28.39 -33.83
N MET A 926 0.84 27.59 -33.32
CA MET A 926 1.52 26.54 -34.09
C MET A 926 0.84 25.18 -33.90
N TYR A 927 0.65 24.46 -35.01
CA TYR A 927 0.04 23.13 -35.08
C TYR A 927 1.06 22.11 -35.63
N VAL A 928 0.86 20.82 -35.34
CA VAL A 928 1.70 19.72 -35.86
C VAL A 928 1.53 19.61 -37.38
N LEU A 929 2.64 19.62 -38.12
CA LEU A 929 2.64 19.68 -39.58
C LEU A 929 2.32 18.34 -40.27
N ASP A 930 2.39 17.20 -39.57
CA ASP A 930 2.07 15.86 -40.10
C ASP A 930 1.37 14.98 -39.03
N GLY A 931 0.04 14.89 -39.04
CA GLY A 931 -0.76 14.08 -38.11
C GLY A 931 -2.22 14.54 -37.95
N PRO A 932 -3.06 13.85 -37.15
CA PRO A 932 -4.46 14.22 -36.94
C PRO A 932 -4.53 15.51 -36.10
N GLY A 933 -4.47 16.67 -36.78
CA GLY A 933 -4.65 18.05 -36.30
C GLY A 933 -4.60 18.28 -34.79
N GLY A 934 -3.48 18.83 -34.29
CA GLY A 934 -3.31 19.22 -32.89
C GLY A 934 -2.27 20.33 -32.71
N LEU A 935 -2.31 21.03 -31.58
CA LEU A 935 -1.33 22.07 -31.24
C LEU A 935 0.08 21.49 -31.11
N ALA A 936 1.09 22.22 -31.57
CA ALA A 936 2.48 21.81 -31.43
C ALA A 936 2.83 21.67 -29.94
N VAL A 937 3.40 20.54 -29.52
CA VAL A 937 3.69 20.24 -28.11
C VAL A 937 4.57 21.30 -27.44
N ALA A 938 5.62 21.73 -28.15
CA ALA A 938 6.45 22.86 -27.77
C ALA A 938 6.95 23.58 -29.02
N HIS A 939 7.19 24.88 -28.93
CA HIS A 939 7.65 25.70 -30.06
C HIS A 939 8.69 26.72 -29.62
N VAL A 940 9.63 27.03 -30.50
CA VAL A 940 10.51 28.20 -30.36
C VAL A 940 10.07 29.21 -31.39
N ASP A 941 9.81 30.45 -30.97
CA ASP A 941 9.48 31.52 -31.90
C ASP A 941 10.64 31.79 -32.87
N CYS A 942 10.38 31.56 -34.16
CA CYS A 942 11.32 31.80 -35.27
C CYS A 942 10.84 32.94 -36.18
N SER A 943 9.82 33.70 -35.76
CA SER A 943 9.22 34.76 -36.57
C SER A 943 10.12 35.99 -36.70
N GLU A 944 9.94 36.78 -37.77
CA GLU A 944 10.55 38.10 -37.88
C GLU A 944 10.12 39.05 -36.75
N ALA A 945 8.91 38.85 -36.19
CA ALA A 945 8.40 39.65 -35.07
C ALA A 945 9.15 39.39 -33.75
N GLY A 946 9.80 38.22 -33.61
CA GLY A 946 10.69 37.89 -32.50
C GLY A 946 12.14 38.34 -32.68
N ALA A 947 12.53 38.79 -33.88
CA ALA A 947 13.91 39.16 -34.17
C ALA A 947 14.36 40.36 -33.33
N GLY A 948 15.52 40.24 -32.66
CA GLY A 948 16.07 41.29 -31.79
C GLY A 948 15.47 41.36 -30.39
N ARG A 949 14.63 40.40 -30.01
CA ARG A 949 14.00 40.25 -28.69
C ARG A 949 14.53 38.99 -28.00
N ALA A 950 14.12 38.76 -26.75
CA ALA A 950 14.39 37.53 -26.03
C ALA A 950 13.87 36.30 -26.81
N THR A 951 14.63 35.21 -26.74
CA THR A 951 14.20 33.94 -27.36
C THR A 951 13.01 33.38 -26.58
N LEU A 952 11.85 33.26 -27.23
CA LEU A 952 10.64 32.74 -26.62
C LEU A 952 10.47 31.26 -26.94
N VAL A 953 10.35 30.44 -25.90
CA VAL A 953 10.01 29.01 -25.96
C VAL A 953 8.64 28.82 -25.31
N THR A 954 7.75 28.08 -25.96
CA THR A 954 6.38 27.86 -25.47
C THR A 954 5.98 26.38 -25.48
N GLY A 955 5.03 25.98 -24.63
CA GLY A 955 4.52 24.59 -24.55
C GLY A 955 3.02 24.53 -24.22
N THR A 956 2.34 23.44 -24.64
CA THR A 956 0.87 23.28 -24.49
C THR A 956 0.39 22.85 -23.11
N GLY A 957 1.30 22.42 -22.22
CA GLY A 957 1.02 22.39 -20.79
C GLY A 957 0.28 21.19 -20.19
N LEU A 958 0.23 20.04 -20.87
CA LEU A 958 -0.11 18.80 -20.17
C LEU A 958 1.15 18.29 -19.44
N ALA A 959 1.03 17.60 -18.30
CA ALA A 959 2.17 17.20 -17.46
C ALA A 959 3.29 16.43 -18.22
N HIS A 960 2.99 15.82 -19.37
CA HIS A 960 3.94 15.15 -20.28
C HIS A 960 4.69 16.09 -21.26
N VAL A 961 4.28 17.35 -21.39
CA VAL A 961 4.86 18.39 -22.26
C VAL A 961 6.11 19.04 -21.65
N GLY A 962 6.26 18.93 -20.32
CA GLY A 962 7.39 19.51 -19.58
C GLY A 962 8.76 19.12 -20.16
N SER A 963 8.92 17.88 -20.64
CA SER A 963 10.20 17.39 -21.17
C SER A 963 10.59 18.02 -22.51
N ALA A 964 9.67 18.13 -23.47
CA ALA A 964 9.96 18.73 -24.78
C ALA A 964 10.17 20.25 -24.66
N PHE A 965 9.31 20.93 -23.90
CA PHE A 965 9.45 22.35 -23.59
C PHE A 965 10.78 22.65 -22.88
N MET A 966 11.09 21.93 -21.80
CA MET A 966 12.34 22.15 -21.07
C MET A 966 13.57 21.76 -21.89
N SER A 967 13.48 20.75 -22.76
CA SER A 967 14.58 20.40 -23.66
C SER A 967 14.88 21.53 -24.64
N LEU A 968 13.85 22.15 -25.24
CA LEU A 968 14.02 23.31 -26.12
C LEU A 968 14.52 24.54 -25.35
N PHE A 969 13.95 24.82 -24.17
CA PHE A 969 14.38 25.91 -23.30
C PHE A 969 15.86 25.78 -22.94
N MET A 970 16.29 24.60 -22.46
CA MET A 970 17.70 24.33 -22.11
C MET A 970 18.62 24.38 -23.32
N LYS A 971 18.17 23.89 -24.49
CA LYS A 971 18.93 23.99 -25.74
C LYS A 971 19.17 25.45 -26.10
N LYS A 972 18.14 26.30 -26.07
CA LYS A 972 18.27 27.73 -26.37
C LYS A 972 19.08 28.49 -25.32
N LEU A 973 18.95 28.13 -24.06
CA LEU A 973 19.77 28.68 -22.99
C LEU A 973 21.25 28.38 -23.22
N LYS A 974 21.58 27.15 -23.63
CA LYS A 974 22.95 26.76 -23.97
C LYS A 974 23.47 27.43 -25.26
N GLU A 975 22.68 27.45 -26.33
CA GLU A 975 23.06 28.15 -27.58
C GLU A 975 23.38 29.63 -27.34
N MET A 976 22.58 30.28 -26.49
CA MET A 976 22.80 31.67 -26.11
C MET A 976 24.09 31.84 -25.31
N GLU A 977 24.38 30.95 -24.35
CA GLU A 977 25.64 30.97 -23.60
C GLU A 977 26.87 30.71 -24.48
N ASP A 978 26.76 29.74 -25.39
CA ASP A 978 27.82 29.39 -26.34
C ASP A 978 28.07 30.53 -27.34
N SER A 979 27.02 31.25 -27.76
CA SER A 979 27.14 32.46 -28.60
C SER A 979 27.76 33.67 -27.90
N GLY A 980 27.78 33.64 -26.56
CA GLY A 980 28.39 34.66 -25.69
C GLY A 980 29.86 34.43 -25.35
N GLN A 981 30.46 33.30 -25.76
CA GLN A 981 31.92 33.11 -25.81
C GLN A 981 32.43 33.47 -27.21
N LYS A 982 32.69 34.76 -27.41
CA LYS A 982 33.59 35.24 -28.48
C LYS A 982 35.04 35.23 -28.00
#